data_AF-A0A924PF22-F1
#
_entry.id   AF-A0A924PF22-F1
#
_cell.length_a   1.000
_cell.length_b   1.000
_cell.length_c   1.000
_cell.angle_alpha   90.00
_cell.angle_beta   90.00
_cell.angle_gamma   90.00
#
_symmetry.space_group_name_H-M   'P 1'
#
loop_
_entity.id
_entity.type
_entity.pdbx_description
1 polymer ?
#
loop_
_entity_poly.entity_id
_entity_poly.type
_entity_poly.pdbx_seq_one_letter_code
_entity_poly.pdbx_strand_id
1 'polypeptide(L)'
;MTQVGSGVSRSVSMTMHAFRFRLFPEFLRLLSGAVSLLVLTTLALAGDPISRLSEGAPHTLGRQLPESSYVSFKAKRLAHARVVWLNFPLLKEMGIEVPAEGLTREFENAVLDAFAYMVPQGQDPAEFYTELFKTFYADRYGGTGIGVNWGSARAGIAGEIQIKGIGQTPLLGDGQQFDHAHGGASFEESIREALMGEVAHATLPYGANRVIAILDTGTFTHWKDGGKEPRALIIRQDAVRPAHFMNAQFGAGAAMARTDPSRVLAAEKFLDRAAPRPEHFSAEAWEGLRPGQKFKLGYFEFARRLAVQYATATAESFYHGGTSPSNVEISGRFIDYGTMTAQPQHGAIQVLAHVQPFWETEELKSTLLVTPFQTMLSFVPAQWGPDLPLKSELSAQFDRDYEQSLRVKFIEIAGVPPELSEELLRNAQVAEFADRLIQLAKEPLAGRINVDKAMPSRTGKHDIRKLLLDLSPGSLDHSTFKMPNFLPVLLEEFPGELERKTFLNQYARFHQALIDRGRVDGVTPEALQTYIHESVKYRAREIPDLYRPNMRAENDFLIKNYKETGSRDAIWQSMDRRIQSGKRVPLTESGYRLVLPVENDRLDDLAAFKVFDARKNAHEIRIEVPAAGQATYRVLGNVISAGELPSLSVLYSADGWKNSANSSLRKIGAHYQLTLPMADAESKSSRVEFVLQGRDARGNGRWYRRNGSNAVIDAGLSLHSECGGLVQKVE
;
A
#
# COMPACT_ATOMS: atom_id res chain seq x y z
N MET A 1 -3.97 4.82 72.75
CA MET A 1 -5.28 4.98 73.42
C MET A 1 -6.25 4.02 72.72
N THR A 2 -6.36 2.81 73.27
CA THR A 2 -7.56 2.21 73.94
C THR A 2 -8.53 1.58 72.93
N GLN A 3 -8.48 0.26 72.65
CA GLN A 3 -8.86 -0.96 73.41
C GLN A 3 -10.34 -1.37 73.25
N VAL A 4 -10.54 -2.64 72.81
CA VAL A 4 -11.43 -3.72 73.32
C VAL A 4 -12.97 -3.50 73.22
N GLY A 5 -13.84 -4.47 72.85
CA GLY A 5 -13.71 -5.88 72.49
C GLY A 5 -15.06 -6.62 72.35
N SER A 6 -14.95 -7.92 72.03
CA SER A 6 -15.81 -9.09 72.33
C SER A 6 -17.30 -9.19 71.86
N GLY A 7 -17.57 -10.25 71.07
CA GLY A 7 -18.47 -11.36 71.48
C GLY A 7 -19.96 -11.29 71.12
N VAL A 8 -20.46 -12.29 70.37
CA VAL A 8 -21.48 -13.30 70.80
C VAL A 8 -21.86 -14.18 69.59
N SER A 9 -21.68 -15.49 69.77
CA SER A 9 -22.16 -16.57 68.91
C SER A 9 -23.60 -16.93 69.31
N ARG A 10 -24.50 -17.09 68.33
CA ARG A 10 -25.79 -17.78 68.48
C ARG A 10 -25.98 -18.76 67.34
N SER A 11 -26.05 -20.03 67.70
CA SER A 11 -26.51 -21.12 66.85
C SER A 11 -28.03 -21.04 66.69
N VAL A 12 -28.51 -21.11 65.45
CA VAL A 12 -29.92 -21.36 65.14
C VAL A 12 -29.97 -22.63 64.31
N SER A 13 -30.47 -23.70 64.94
CA SER A 13 -30.88 -24.93 64.28
C SER A 13 -32.10 -24.63 63.41
N MET A 14 -31.99 -24.83 62.10
CA MET A 14 -33.09 -24.66 61.16
C MET A 14 -33.38 -26.00 60.47
N THR A 15 -34.52 -26.56 60.82
CA THR A 15 -35.06 -27.83 60.30
C THR A 15 -35.36 -27.70 58.81
N MET A 16 -34.62 -28.42 57.96
CA MET A 16 -34.92 -28.50 56.53
C MET A 16 -36.17 -29.39 56.30
N HIS A 17 -37.28 -28.76 55.89
CA HIS A 17 -38.39 -29.45 55.24
C HIS A 17 -38.10 -29.60 53.74
N ALA A 18 -38.09 -30.85 53.28
CA ALA A 18 -37.90 -31.19 51.87
C ALA A 18 -39.13 -30.80 51.05
N PHE A 19 -39.08 -29.63 50.39
CA PHE A 19 -40.04 -29.24 49.36
C PHE A 19 -39.65 -29.90 48.04
N ARG A 20 -40.41 -30.93 47.62
CA ARG A 20 -40.29 -31.55 46.30
C ARG A 20 -40.78 -30.58 45.22
N PHE A 21 -39.85 -29.89 44.56
CA PHE A 21 -40.13 -29.07 43.37
C PHE A 21 -40.50 -29.95 42.18
N ARG A 22 -41.80 -30.07 41.88
CA ARG A 22 -42.32 -30.69 40.65
C ARG A 22 -42.21 -29.79 39.40
N LEU A 23 -41.72 -28.55 39.53
CA LEU A 23 -41.61 -27.58 38.42
C LEU A 23 -40.21 -27.49 37.78
N PHE A 24 -39.22 -28.19 38.33
CA PHE A 24 -37.83 -28.15 37.85
C PHE A 24 -37.64 -28.66 36.40
N PRO A 25 -38.36 -29.71 35.92
CA PRO A 25 -38.19 -30.21 34.56
C PRO A 25 -38.72 -29.25 33.49
N GLU A 26 -39.80 -28.50 33.78
CA GLU A 26 -40.36 -27.53 32.82
C GLU A 26 -39.52 -26.26 32.72
N PHE A 27 -38.95 -25.81 33.86
CA PHE A 27 -38.01 -24.69 33.87
C PHE A 27 -36.75 -25.00 33.06
N LEU A 28 -36.19 -26.22 33.18
CA LEU A 28 -35.04 -26.65 32.38
C LEU A 28 -35.35 -26.76 30.88
N ARG A 29 -36.57 -27.17 30.48
CA ARG A 29 -37.00 -27.18 29.07
C ARG A 29 -37.15 -25.79 28.47
N LEU A 30 -37.71 -24.85 29.22
CA LEU A 30 -37.80 -23.44 28.83
C LEU A 30 -36.42 -22.80 28.71
N LEU A 31 -35.52 -23.09 29.66
CA LEU A 31 -34.14 -22.61 29.64
C LEU A 31 -33.35 -23.19 28.45
N SER A 32 -33.51 -24.49 28.14
CA SER A 32 -32.87 -25.10 26.98
C SER A 32 -33.41 -24.53 25.67
N GLY A 33 -34.72 -24.26 25.59
CA GLY A 33 -35.33 -23.62 24.41
C GLY A 33 -34.83 -22.19 24.21
N ALA A 34 -34.73 -21.40 25.29
CA ALA A 34 -34.20 -20.04 25.24
C ALA A 34 -32.72 -20.00 24.89
N VAL A 35 -31.89 -20.91 25.44
CA VAL A 35 -30.46 -21.02 25.10
C VAL A 35 -30.28 -21.50 23.66
N SER A 36 -31.03 -22.50 23.20
CA SER A 36 -30.96 -22.93 21.79
C SER A 36 -31.42 -21.84 20.83
N LEU A 37 -32.46 -21.07 21.17
CA LEU A 37 -32.92 -19.95 20.35
C LEU A 37 -31.89 -18.81 20.36
N LEU A 38 -31.26 -18.51 21.51
CA LEU A 38 -30.19 -17.52 21.63
C LEU A 38 -28.95 -17.94 20.84
N VAL A 39 -28.55 -19.22 20.92
CA VAL A 39 -27.42 -19.79 20.18
C VAL A 39 -27.70 -19.80 18.67
N LEU A 40 -28.91 -20.18 18.25
CA LEU A 40 -29.33 -20.13 16.84
C LEU A 40 -29.45 -18.70 16.32
N THR A 41 -29.90 -17.73 17.13
CA THR A 41 -29.90 -16.32 16.74
C THR A 41 -28.50 -15.72 16.73
N THR A 42 -27.60 -16.08 17.65
CA THR A 42 -26.19 -15.64 17.57
C THR A 42 -25.43 -16.30 16.41
N LEU A 43 -25.74 -17.54 16.05
CA LEU A 43 -25.16 -18.20 14.88
C LEU A 43 -25.75 -17.70 13.56
N ALA A 44 -27.01 -17.27 13.55
CA ALA A 44 -27.65 -16.65 12.38
C ALA A 44 -27.33 -15.15 12.23
N LEU A 45 -26.98 -14.46 13.34
CA LEU A 45 -26.51 -13.07 13.34
C LEU A 45 -25.00 -12.95 13.17
N ALA A 46 -24.25 -14.05 13.30
CA ALA A 46 -22.89 -14.16 12.77
C ALA A 46 -22.98 -14.35 11.25
N GLY A 47 -23.45 -13.31 10.55
CA GLY A 47 -23.30 -13.24 9.10
C GLY A 47 -21.85 -13.49 8.72
N ASP A 48 -21.64 -14.09 7.56
CA ASP A 48 -20.30 -14.33 7.03
C ASP A 48 -19.47 -13.03 7.12
N PRO A 49 -18.33 -13.02 7.86
CA PRO A 49 -17.63 -11.79 8.21
C PRO A 49 -17.29 -10.88 7.04
N ILE A 50 -17.15 -11.41 5.81
CA ILE A 50 -16.84 -10.59 4.63
C ILE A 50 -18.06 -9.86 4.05
N SER A 51 -19.27 -10.41 4.23
CA SER A 51 -20.52 -9.80 3.75
C SER A 51 -20.76 -8.41 4.35
N ARG A 52 -20.37 -8.20 5.62
CA ARG A 52 -20.48 -6.91 6.32
C ARG A 52 -19.76 -5.76 5.60
N LEU A 53 -18.73 -6.06 4.81
CA LEU A 53 -17.98 -5.06 4.05
C LEU A 53 -18.81 -4.46 2.92
N SER A 54 -19.79 -5.20 2.38
CA SER A 54 -20.59 -4.80 1.21
C SER A 54 -22.10 -4.77 1.47
N GLU A 55 -22.48 -4.57 2.72
CA GLU A 55 -23.88 -4.48 3.15
C GLU A 55 -24.24 -3.07 3.62
N GLY A 56 -25.45 -2.64 3.27
CA GLY A 56 -26.01 -1.37 3.71
C GLY A 56 -25.57 -0.15 2.89
N ALA A 57 -25.91 1.02 3.42
CA ALA A 57 -25.54 2.31 2.84
C ALA A 57 -24.01 2.56 2.93
N PRO A 58 -23.45 3.46 2.12
CA PRO A 58 -22.03 3.82 2.18
C PRO A 58 -21.62 4.22 3.60
N HIS A 59 -20.49 3.71 4.09
CA HIS A 59 -20.01 3.98 5.44
C HIS A 59 -19.70 5.48 5.67
N THR A 60 -19.46 6.22 4.59
CA THR A 60 -19.20 7.66 4.54
C THR A 60 -20.48 8.51 4.64
N LEU A 61 -21.66 7.93 4.38
CA LEU A 61 -22.95 8.61 4.41
C LEU A 61 -23.28 9.12 5.83
N GLY A 62 -23.59 10.40 5.95
CA GLY A 62 -23.90 11.08 7.20
C GLY A 62 -22.69 11.28 8.12
N ARG A 63 -21.51 10.76 7.76
CA ARG A 63 -20.25 10.93 8.50
C ARG A 63 -19.35 11.97 7.86
N GLN A 64 -19.07 11.80 6.57
CA GLN A 64 -18.19 12.66 5.78
C GLN A 64 -18.88 13.23 4.54
N LEU A 65 -19.99 12.64 4.10
CA LEU A 65 -20.77 13.11 2.95
C LEU A 65 -22.28 13.04 3.25
N PRO A 66 -23.09 13.97 2.72
CA PRO A 66 -24.54 13.95 2.87
C PRO A 66 -25.18 12.87 2.00
N GLU A 67 -26.43 12.52 2.29
CA GLU A 67 -27.24 11.62 1.46
C GLU A 67 -27.34 12.09 0.00
N SER A 68 -27.44 13.41 -0.23
CA SER A 68 -27.51 14.00 -1.58
C SER A 68 -26.27 13.73 -2.45
N SER A 69 -25.16 13.29 -1.84
CA SER A 69 -23.95 12.86 -2.55
C SER A 69 -24.07 11.45 -3.10
N TYR A 70 -25.19 10.75 -2.95
CA TYR A 70 -25.35 9.38 -3.44
C TYR A 70 -26.63 9.22 -4.25
N VAL A 71 -26.57 8.34 -5.25
CA VAL A 71 -27.75 7.88 -6.00
C VAL A 71 -27.81 6.37 -5.91
N SER A 72 -28.86 5.86 -5.28
CA SER A 72 -29.07 4.42 -5.17
C SER A 72 -29.46 3.79 -6.50
N PHE A 73 -28.96 2.60 -6.78
CA PHE A 73 -29.34 1.77 -7.93
C PHE A 73 -29.29 0.30 -7.56
N LYS A 74 -29.88 -0.57 -8.38
CA LYS A 74 -29.85 -2.03 -8.18
C LYS A 74 -28.87 -2.69 -9.13
N ALA A 75 -28.13 -3.67 -8.62
CA ALA A 75 -27.31 -4.57 -9.41
C ALA A 75 -27.78 -6.01 -9.21
N LYS A 76 -27.64 -6.85 -10.24
CA LYS A 76 -27.93 -8.29 -10.18
C LYS A 76 -26.68 -9.06 -9.81
N ARG A 77 -26.82 -10.12 -9.03
CA ARG A 77 -25.72 -11.04 -8.75
C ARG A 77 -25.34 -11.82 -10.01
N LEU A 78 -24.05 -11.94 -10.28
CA LEU A 78 -23.48 -12.71 -11.38
C LEU A 78 -23.57 -14.22 -11.10
N ALA A 79 -23.94 -15.01 -12.11
CA ALA A 79 -24.14 -16.46 -12.00
C ALA A 79 -22.83 -17.26 -12.12
N HIS A 80 -21.81 -16.70 -12.79
CA HIS A 80 -20.58 -17.41 -13.16
C HIS A 80 -19.31 -16.66 -12.78
N ALA A 81 -19.41 -15.71 -11.85
CA ALA A 81 -18.26 -14.96 -11.39
C ALA A 81 -17.24 -15.86 -10.68
N ARG A 82 -15.95 -15.49 -10.75
CA ARG A 82 -14.85 -16.22 -10.10
C ARG A 82 -13.91 -15.24 -9.44
N VAL A 83 -13.35 -15.62 -8.30
CA VAL A 83 -12.27 -14.83 -7.70
C VAL A 83 -11.01 -14.99 -8.54
N VAL A 84 -10.33 -13.92 -8.90
CA VAL A 84 -9.06 -13.99 -9.64
C VAL A 84 -7.90 -13.76 -8.69
N TRP A 85 -8.06 -12.79 -7.78
CA TRP A 85 -7.06 -12.44 -6.77
C TRP A 85 -7.73 -11.85 -5.53
N LEU A 86 -7.15 -12.11 -4.34
CA LEU A 86 -7.54 -11.49 -3.06
C LEU A 86 -6.34 -10.97 -2.29
N ASN A 87 -6.56 -9.82 -1.66
CA ASN A 87 -5.60 -9.21 -0.74
C ASN A 87 -5.81 -9.73 0.69
N PHE A 88 -5.23 -10.89 1.01
CA PHE A 88 -5.34 -11.44 2.37
C PHE A 88 -4.77 -10.52 3.46
N PRO A 89 -3.62 -9.84 3.29
CA PRO A 89 -3.16 -8.85 4.26
C PRO A 89 -4.20 -7.77 4.54
N LEU A 90 -4.80 -7.17 3.51
CA LEU A 90 -5.83 -6.14 3.67
C LEU A 90 -7.07 -6.67 4.40
N LEU A 91 -7.55 -7.86 4.02
CA LEU A 91 -8.71 -8.47 4.66
C LEU A 91 -8.47 -8.64 6.17
N LYS A 92 -7.28 -9.10 6.56
CA LYS A 92 -6.88 -9.23 7.98
C LYS A 92 -6.83 -7.87 8.68
N GLU A 93 -6.26 -6.83 8.04
CA GLU A 93 -6.26 -5.46 8.57
C GLU A 93 -7.68 -4.90 8.77
N MET A 94 -8.62 -5.29 7.89
CA MET A 94 -10.06 -4.95 8.00
C MET A 94 -10.81 -5.85 9.02
N GLY A 95 -10.10 -6.71 9.76
CA GLY A 95 -10.69 -7.61 10.75
C GLY A 95 -11.49 -8.76 10.15
N ILE A 96 -11.19 -9.16 8.92
CA ILE A 96 -11.74 -10.37 8.29
C ILE A 96 -10.81 -11.55 8.58
N GLU A 97 -11.37 -12.60 9.17
CA GLU A 97 -10.65 -13.86 9.36
C GLU A 97 -10.48 -14.55 8.01
N VAL A 98 -9.23 -14.76 7.60
CA VAL A 98 -8.88 -15.49 6.38
C VAL A 98 -8.56 -16.94 6.77
N PRO A 99 -9.14 -17.95 6.11
CA PRO A 99 -8.80 -19.35 6.39
C PRO A 99 -7.30 -19.62 6.29
N ALA A 100 -6.79 -20.53 7.11
CA ALA A 100 -5.37 -20.87 7.12
C ALA A 100 -4.92 -21.49 5.78
N GLU A 101 -5.81 -22.20 5.10
CA GLU A 101 -5.60 -22.79 3.78
C GLU A 101 -5.65 -21.76 2.64
N GLY A 102 -5.94 -20.49 2.94
CA GLY A 102 -6.11 -19.41 1.97
C GLY A 102 -7.52 -19.38 1.39
N LEU A 103 -7.64 -19.37 0.06
CA LEU A 103 -8.92 -19.33 -0.63
C LEU A 103 -9.57 -20.72 -0.67
N THR A 104 -10.27 -21.09 0.40
CA THR A 104 -11.12 -22.30 0.39
C THR A 104 -12.36 -22.07 -0.49
N ARG A 105 -13.05 -23.15 -0.86
CA ARG A 105 -14.28 -23.04 -1.67
C ARG A 105 -15.38 -22.27 -0.92
N GLU A 106 -15.50 -22.51 0.38
CA GLU A 106 -16.47 -21.86 1.25
C GLU A 106 -16.17 -20.36 1.34
N PHE A 107 -14.89 -19.99 1.53
CA PHE A 107 -14.48 -18.59 1.60
C PHE A 107 -14.56 -17.90 0.23
N GLU A 108 -14.31 -18.61 -0.86
CA GLU A 108 -14.54 -18.10 -2.21
C GLU A 108 -16.03 -17.81 -2.44
N ASN A 109 -16.93 -18.70 -2.04
CA ASN A 109 -18.37 -18.47 -2.16
C ASN A 109 -18.82 -17.26 -1.35
N ALA A 110 -18.32 -17.12 -0.12
CA ALA A 110 -18.49 -15.95 0.75
C ALA A 110 -18.11 -14.62 0.07
N VAL A 111 -16.91 -14.59 -0.53
CA VAL A 111 -16.41 -13.44 -1.31
C VAL A 111 -17.34 -13.13 -2.49
N LEU A 112 -17.77 -14.15 -3.24
CA LEU A 112 -18.67 -13.98 -4.38
C LEU A 112 -20.08 -13.54 -3.95
N ASP A 113 -20.61 -14.09 -2.86
CA ASP A 113 -21.88 -13.70 -2.24
C ASP A 113 -21.88 -12.22 -1.83
N ALA A 114 -20.74 -11.73 -1.35
CA ALA A 114 -20.55 -10.35 -0.94
C ALA A 114 -20.40 -9.40 -2.15
N PHE A 115 -19.60 -9.76 -3.15
CA PHE A 115 -19.05 -8.79 -4.11
C PHE A 115 -19.45 -9.01 -5.58
N ALA A 116 -19.94 -10.19 -5.98
CA ALA A 116 -20.17 -10.51 -7.40
C ALA A 116 -21.51 -9.96 -7.94
N TYR A 117 -21.68 -8.63 -7.94
CA TYR A 117 -22.86 -7.95 -8.46
C TYR A 117 -22.49 -6.99 -9.58
N MET A 118 -23.36 -6.90 -10.58
CA MET A 118 -23.18 -6.02 -11.73
C MET A 118 -24.56 -5.57 -12.26
N VAL A 119 -24.62 -4.36 -12.83
CA VAL A 119 -25.78 -3.85 -13.57
C VAL A 119 -25.77 -4.53 -14.95
N PRO A 120 -26.80 -5.33 -15.28
CA PRO A 120 -26.90 -5.95 -16.60
C PRO A 120 -26.81 -4.91 -17.72
N GLN A 121 -25.92 -5.14 -18.69
CA GLN A 121 -25.80 -4.32 -19.88
C GLN A 121 -26.65 -4.91 -21.02
N GLY A 122 -27.05 -4.08 -21.99
CA GLY A 122 -28.02 -4.48 -23.02
C GLY A 122 -27.59 -5.65 -23.91
N GLN A 123 -26.29 -5.97 -23.97
CA GLN A 123 -25.74 -7.09 -24.73
C GLN A 123 -25.38 -8.30 -23.86
N ASP A 124 -25.59 -8.22 -22.54
CA ASP A 124 -25.29 -9.33 -21.66
C ASP A 124 -26.44 -10.36 -21.70
N PRO A 125 -26.14 -11.65 -21.96
CA PRO A 125 -27.12 -12.72 -21.82
C PRO A 125 -27.71 -12.80 -20.41
N ALA A 126 -28.99 -13.16 -20.32
CA ALA A 126 -29.70 -13.25 -19.04
C ALA A 126 -29.10 -14.32 -18.12
N GLU A 127 -28.56 -15.41 -18.69
CA GLU A 127 -27.93 -16.50 -17.92
C GLU A 127 -26.67 -16.09 -17.14
N PHE A 128 -26.06 -14.94 -17.46
CA PHE A 128 -24.93 -14.41 -16.68
C PHE A 128 -25.34 -13.83 -15.33
N TYR A 129 -26.65 -13.71 -15.08
CA TYR A 129 -27.19 -13.15 -13.85
C TYR A 129 -28.14 -14.13 -13.17
N THR A 130 -28.16 -14.05 -11.85
CA THR A 130 -29.21 -14.67 -11.02
C THR A 130 -30.34 -13.68 -10.77
N GLU A 131 -31.43 -14.14 -10.13
CA GLU A 131 -32.53 -13.26 -9.72
C GLU A 131 -32.27 -12.50 -8.42
N LEU A 132 -31.09 -12.65 -7.81
CA LEU A 132 -30.71 -11.91 -6.61
C LEU A 132 -30.26 -10.49 -6.97
N PHE A 133 -30.79 -9.52 -6.22
CA PHE A 133 -30.44 -8.10 -6.35
C PHE A 133 -29.83 -7.58 -5.07
N LYS A 134 -28.90 -6.63 -5.22
CA LYS A 134 -28.38 -5.81 -4.12
C LYS A 134 -28.46 -4.33 -4.51
N THR A 135 -28.74 -3.48 -3.52
CA THR A 135 -28.74 -2.03 -3.69
C THR A 135 -27.33 -1.50 -3.50
N PHE A 136 -26.87 -0.70 -4.46
CA PHE A 136 -25.61 0.02 -4.43
C PHE A 136 -25.87 1.52 -4.55
N TYR A 137 -24.84 2.32 -4.28
CA TYR A 137 -24.89 3.76 -4.32
C TYR A 137 -23.78 4.29 -5.21
N ALA A 138 -24.12 5.07 -6.22
CA ALA A 138 -23.14 5.81 -7.00
C ALA A 138 -22.92 7.15 -6.30
N ASP A 139 -21.68 7.46 -5.93
CA ASP A 139 -21.28 8.75 -5.36
C ASP A 139 -21.20 9.84 -6.42
N ARG A 140 -21.78 10.98 -6.11
CA ARG A 140 -21.80 12.20 -6.92
C ARG A 140 -20.62 13.07 -6.55
N TYR A 141 -19.83 13.43 -7.54
CA TYR A 141 -18.70 14.32 -7.39
C TYR A 141 -18.42 15.04 -8.71
N GLY A 142 -17.69 16.15 -8.61
CA GLY A 142 -17.36 17.03 -9.72
C GLY A 142 -15.87 17.16 -9.98
N GLY A 143 -15.47 18.32 -10.49
CA GLY A 143 -14.08 18.65 -10.79
C GLY A 143 -13.61 18.24 -12.19
N THR A 144 -12.39 18.65 -12.51
CA THR A 144 -11.75 18.29 -13.79
C THR A 144 -11.45 16.80 -13.85
N GLY A 145 -11.36 16.24 -15.05
CA GLY A 145 -10.97 14.84 -15.27
C GLY A 145 -12.10 13.80 -15.24
N ILE A 146 -13.33 14.17 -14.90
CA ILE A 146 -14.48 13.23 -14.85
C ILE A 146 -15.28 13.17 -16.17
N GLY A 147 -14.88 13.94 -17.19
CA GLY A 147 -15.59 14.03 -18.46
C GLY A 147 -16.95 14.71 -18.32
N VAL A 148 -17.97 14.13 -18.96
CA VAL A 148 -19.36 14.64 -18.89
C VAL A 148 -20.20 13.98 -17.80
N ASN A 149 -19.59 13.17 -16.94
CA ASN A 149 -20.27 12.43 -15.89
C ASN A 149 -20.61 13.30 -14.67
N TRP A 150 -21.47 12.76 -13.81
CA TRP A 150 -21.92 13.39 -12.55
C TRP A 150 -21.32 12.76 -11.29
N GLY A 151 -20.27 11.95 -11.44
CA GLY A 151 -19.63 11.18 -10.37
C GLY A 151 -19.22 9.79 -10.86
N SER A 152 -19.43 8.78 -10.02
CA SER A 152 -19.10 7.39 -10.34
C SER A 152 -20.01 6.79 -11.40
N ALA A 153 -19.69 6.99 -12.69
CA ALA A 153 -20.45 6.46 -13.83
C ALA A 153 -20.36 4.93 -13.99
N ARG A 154 -19.35 4.29 -13.39
CA ARG A 154 -19.08 2.84 -13.47
C ARG A 154 -18.65 2.20 -12.16
N ALA A 155 -18.98 2.84 -11.03
CA ALA A 155 -18.64 2.34 -9.71
C ALA A 155 -19.82 2.45 -8.74
N GLY A 156 -19.97 1.45 -7.88
CA GLY A 156 -21.05 1.37 -6.91
C GLY A 156 -20.50 1.05 -5.52
N ILE A 157 -21.02 1.73 -4.51
CA ILE A 157 -20.63 1.59 -3.11
C ILE A 157 -21.72 0.83 -2.37
N ALA A 158 -21.31 -0.08 -1.49
CA ALA A 158 -22.17 -0.70 -0.48
C ALA A 158 -21.32 -0.92 0.77
N GLY A 159 -21.80 -0.52 1.95
CA GLY A 159 -21.01 -0.61 3.17
C GLY A 159 -19.67 0.13 3.09
N GLU A 160 -18.57 -0.60 3.32
CA GLU A 160 -17.20 -0.07 3.41
C GLU A 160 -16.43 -0.10 2.07
N ILE A 161 -17.02 -0.70 1.03
CA ILE A 161 -16.32 -0.98 -0.23
C ILE A 161 -16.98 -0.32 -1.45
N GLN A 162 -16.15 -0.04 -2.45
CA GLN A 162 -16.55 0.39 -3.79
C GLN A 162 -16.20 -0.70 -4.80
N ILE A 163 -17.16 -1.03 -5.67
CA ILE A 163 -17.00 -1.95 -6.80
C ILE A 163 -16.90 -1.12 -8.07
N LYS A 164 -15.71 -1.10 -8.69
CA LYS A 164 -15.47 -0.47 -10.00
C LYS A 164 -15.61 -1.52 -11.10
N GLY A 165 -16.22 -1.12 -12.22
CA GLY A 165 -16.64 -2.04 -13.29
C GLY A 165 -18.01 -2.66 -13.07
N ILE A 166 -18.80 -2.15 -12.11
CA ILE A 166 -20.12 -2.67 -11.73
C ILE A 166 -21.19 -2.47 -12.84
N GLY A 167 -20.86 -1.86 -13.97
CA GLY A 167 -21.81 -1.48 -15.02
C GLY A 167 -22.20 0.00 -14.96
N GLN A 168 -23.02 0.43 -15.93
CA GLN A 168 -23.50 1.80 -16.02
C GLN A 168 -24.34 2.19 -14.81
N THR A 169 -23.98 3.30 -14.16
CA THR A 169 -24.75 3.85 -13.04
C THR A 169 -25.64 5.02 -13.50
N PRO A 170 -26.56 5.50 -12.64
CA PRO A 170 -27.34 6.70 -12.93
C PRO A 170 -26.52 7.99 -13.10
N LEU A 171 -25.21 7.96 -12.86
CA LEU A 171 -24.32 9.13 -12.95
C LEU A 171 -23.53 9.21 -14.25
N LEU A 172 -23.74 8.27 -15.17
CA LEU A 172 -23.24 8.37 -16.54
C LEU A 172 -23.82 9.60 -17.23
N GLY A 173 -22.94 10.43 -17.80
CA GLY A 173 -23.35 11.65 -18.52
C GLY A 173 -23.82 11.40 -19.95
N ASP A 174 -24.74 12.24 -20.42
CA ASP A 174 -25.20 12.21 -21.81
C ASP A 174 -24.05 12.48 -22.79
N GLY A 175 -23.88 11.62 -23.79
CA GLY A 175 -22.85 11.80 -24.83
C GLY A 175 -21.42 11.41 -24.40
N GLN A 176 -21.26 10.73 -23.26
CA GLN A 176 -19.96 10.17 -22.86
C GLN A 176 -19.44 9.20 -23.93
N GLN A 177 -18.14 9.29 -24.23
CA GLN A 177 -17.48 8.40 -25.19
C GLN A 177 -17.56 6.95 -24.72
N PHE A 178 -17.68 6.02 -25.67
CA PHE A 178 -17.96 4.61 -25.37
C PHE A 178 -16.95 3.99 -24.41
N ASP A 179 -15.65 4.27 -24.60
CA ASP A 179 -14.50 3.85 -23.77
C ASP A 179 -14.64 4.20 -22.28
N HIS A 180 -15.55 5.11 -21.96
CA HIS A 180 -15.85 5.56 -20.61
C HIS A 180 -17.34 5.42 -20.25
N ALA A 181 -18.16 4.98 -21.19
CA ALA A 181 -19.61 4.83 -21.03
C ALA A 181 -20.05 3.37 -20.90
N HIS A 182 -19.25 2.39 -21.30
CA HIS A 182 -19.66 0.97 -21.29
C HIS A 182 -19.83 0.34 -19.89
N GLY A 183 -19.46 1.05 -18.82
CA GLY A 183 -19.71 0.63 -17.43
C GLY A 183 -18.78 -0.48 -16.90
N GLY A 184 -17.97 -1.11 -17.75
CA GLY A 184 -17.04 -2.18 -17.38
C GLY A 184 -15.66 -1.68 -16.95
N ALA A 185 -14.89 -2.57 -16.35
CA ALA A 185 -13.44 -2.45 -16.17
C ALA A 185 -12.77 -3.69 -16.80
N SER A 186 -11.59 -3.50 -17.38
CA SER A 186 -10.83 -4.61 -17.98
C SER A 186 -10.03 -5.37 -16.92
N PHE A 187 -9.63 -6.59 -17.26
CA PHE A 187 -8.68 -7.34 -16.44
C PHE A 187 -7.33 -6.62 -16.30
N GLU A 188 -6.84 -6.01 -17.39
CA GLU A 188 -5.56 -5.28 -17.37
C GLU A 188 -5.63 -4.09 -16.40
N GLU A 189 -6.72 -3.31 -16.45
CA GLU A 189 -6.98 -2.22 -15.50
C GLU A 189 -7.01 -2.76 -14.06
N SER A 190 -7.68 -3.89 -13.84
CA SER A 190 -7.85 -4.49 -12.51
C SER A 190 -6.53 -4.96 -11.89
N ILE A 191 -5.70 -5.65 -12.67
CA ILE A 191 -4.39 -6.14 -12.22
C ILE A 191 -3.47 -4.97 -11.90
N ARG A 192 -3.40 -3.96 -12.78
CA ARG A 192 -2.58 -2.76 -12.55
C ARG A 192 -3.06 -1.99 -11.33
N GLU A 193 -4.38 -1.84 -11.15
CA GLU A 193 -4.93 -1.09 -10.03
C GLU A 193 -4.63 -1.76 -8.68
N ALA A 194 -4.76 -3.08 -8.59
CA ALA A 194 -4.37 -3.82 -7.39
C ALA A 194 -2.86 -3.75 -7.13
N LEU A 195 -2.05 -3.95 -8.17
CA LEU A 195 -0.59 -3.98 -8.07
C LEU A 195 -0.04 -2.63 -7.61
N MET A 196 -0.40 -1.56 -8.31
CA MET A 196 0.10 -0.22 -8.00
C MET A 196 -0.48 0.32 -6.69
N GLY A 197 -1.72 -0.04 -6.34
CA GLY A 197 -2.31 0.31 -5.04
C GLY A 197 -1.51 -0.22 -3.86
N GLU A 198 -1.10 -1.50 -3.90
CA GLU A 198 -0.31 -2.09 -2.82
C GLU A 198 1.14 -1.59 -2.79
N VAL A 199 1.78 -1.43 -3.95
CA VAL A 199 3.15 -0.89 -4.03
C VAL A 199 3.19 0.55 -3.54
N ALA A 200 2.23 1.37 -3.95
CA ALA A 200 2.12 2.76 -3.50
C ALA A 200 1.76 2.84 -2.02
N HIS A 201 0.89 1.96 -1.51
CA HIS A 201 0.58 1.90 -0.08
C HIS A 201 1.81 1.60 0.78
N ALA A 202 2.67 0.68 0.32
CA ALA A 202 3.88 0.30 1.05
C ALA A 202 5.02 1.33 0.92
N THR A 203 5.03 2.14 -0.13
CA THR A 203 6.15 3.05 -0.44
C THR A 203 5.87 4.49 -0.03
N LEU A 204 4.61 4.95 -0.17
CA LEU A 204 4.26 6.35 0.01
C LEU A 204 3.85 6.66 1.45
N PRO A 205 4.20 7.85 1.98
CA PRO A 205 4.07 8.17 3.40
C PRO A 205 2.63 8.19 3.92
N TYR A 206 1.66 8.55 3.07
CA TYR A 206 0.23 8.47 3.43
C TYR A 206 -0.46 7.27 2.80
N GLY A 207 0.27 6.46 2.04
CA GLY A 207 -0.22 5.26 1.37
C GLY A 207 -1.10 5.54 0.15
N ALA A 208 -1.88 4.54 -0.26
CA ALA A 208 -2.73 4.60 -1.46
C ALA A 208 -4.00 3.76 -1.23
N ASN A 209 -5.10 4.05 -1.93
CA ASN A 209 -6.33 3.25 -1.94
C ASN A 209 -6.04 1.80 -2.36
N ARG A 210 -6.59 0.82 -1.64
CA ARG A 210 -6.22 -0.58 -1.83
C ARG A 210 -7.35 -1.41 -2.42
N VAL A 211 -6.95 -2.36 -3.26
CA VAL A 211 -7.85 -3.35 -3.85
C VAL A 211 -7.91 -4.57 -2.94
N ILE A 212 -9.12 -4.97 -2.59
CA ILE A 212 -9.47 -6.14 -1.79
C ILE A 212 -9.52 -7.38 -2.69
N ALA A 213 -10.17 -7.26 -3.85
CA ALA A 213 -10.39 -8.39 -4.75
C ALA A 213 -10.44 -7.97 -6.22
N ILE A 214 -10.03 -8.89 -7.09
CA ILE A 214 -10.32 -8.86 -8.53
C ILE A 214 -11.23 -10.05 -8.82
N LEU A 215 -12.40 -9.80 -9.43
CA LEU A 215 -13.33 -10.85 -9.81
C LEU A 215 -13.48 -10.92 -11.33
N ASP A 216 -13.43 -12.12 -11.88
CA ASP A 216 -13.89 -12.41 -13.23
C ASP A 216 -15.41 -12.35 -13.23
N THR A 217 -15.98 -11.59 -14.16
CA THR A 217 -17.44 -11.51 -14.28
C THR A 217 -18.03 -12.64 -15.12
N GLY A 218 -17.22 -13.31 -15.94
CA GLY A 218 -17.70 -14.21 -16.99
C GLY A 218 -18.32 -13.49 -18.19
N THR A 219 -18.28 -12.16 -18.22
CA THR A 219 -18.93 -11.31 -19.23
C THR A 219 -17.91 -10.47 -20.00
N PHE A 220 -18.38 -9.70 -21.01
CA PHE A 220 -17.51 -8.96 -21.92
C PHE A 220 -17.97 -7.50 -22.10
N THR A 221 -17.00 -6.61 -22.30
CA THR A 221 -17.21 -5.34 -22.97
C THR A 221 -17.23 -5.63 -24.46
N HIS A 222 -18.29 -5.22 -25.13
CA HIS A 222 -18.46 -5.36 -26.56
C HIS A 222 -18.10 -4.05 -27.24
N TRP A 223 -16.97 -4.03 -27.94
CA TRP A 223 -16.47 -2.86 -28.63
C TRP A 223 -17.22 -2.61 -29.94
N LYS A 224 -17.21 -1.35 -30.40
CA LYS A 224 -17.92 -0.92 -31.62
C LYS A 224 -17.40 -1.60 -32.89
N ASP A 225 -16.15 -2.03 -32.88
CA ASP A 225 -15.50 -2.80 -33.96
C ASP A 225 -15.82 -4.30 -33.92
N GLY A 226 -16.66 -4.73 -32.97
CA GLY A 226 -17.01 -6.14 -32.75
C GLY A 226 -16.04 -6.87 -31.82
N GLY A 227 -14.97 -6.23 -31.36
CA GLY A 227 -14.05 -6.77 -30.37
C GLY A 227 -14.76 -7.10 -29.06
N LYS A 228 -14.26 -8.12 -28.36
CA LYS A 228 -14.74 -8.48 -27.02
C LYS A 228 -13.58 -8.45 -26.05
N GLU A 229 -13.72 -7.67 -24.99
CA GLU A 229 -12.76 -7.63 -23.89
C GLU A 229 -13.40 -8.22 -22.63
N PRO A 230 -12.79 -9.20 -21.96
CA PRO A 230 -13.31 -9.74 -20.71
C PRO A 230 -13.42 -8.66 -19.63
N ARG A 231 -14.56 -8.61 -18.92
CA ARG A 231 -14.77 -7.67 -17.81
C ARG A 231 -14.36 -8.25 -16.48
N ALA A 232 -13.82 -7.41 -15.62
CA ALA A 232 -13.55 -7.71 -14.23
C ALA A 232 -14.25 -6.70 -13.30
N LEU A 233 -14.47 -7.11 -12.05
CA LEU A 233 -14.83 -6.22 -10.95
C LEU A 233 -13.59 -5.93 -10.11
N ILE A 234 -13.35 -4.66 -9.81
CA ILE A 234 -12.30 -4.20 -8.91
C ILE A 234 -12.97 -3.83 -7.59
N ILE A 235 -12.75 -4.64 -6.57
CA ILE A 235 -13.31 -4.40 -5.23
C ILE A 235 -12.26 -3.63 -4.43
N ARG A 236 -12.53 -2.37 -4.10
CA ARG A 236 -11.58 -1.48 -3.42
C ARG A 236 -12.22 -0.75 -2.25
N GLN A 237 -11.41 -0.12 -1.43
CA GLN A 237 -11.89 0.69 -0.31
C GLN A 237 -12.68 1.90 -0.82
N ASP A 238 -13.82 2.21 -0.19
CA ASP A 238 -14.55 3.46 -0.47
C ASP A 238 -13.74 4.69 0.00
N ALA A 239 -13.78 5.77 -0.79
CA ALA A 239 -12.85 6.88 -0.69
C ALA A 239 -13.51 8.25 -0.84
N VAL A 240 -13.30 9.13 0.14
CA VAL A 240 -13.68 10.55 0.05
C VAL A 240 -12.57 11.34 -0.65
N ARG A 241 -12.96 12.21 -1.56
CA ARG A 241 -12.08 12.92 -2.50
C ARG A 241 -12.42 14.42 -2.52
N PRO A 242 -11.46 15.33 -2.81
CA PRO A 242 -11.78 16.74 -3.01
C PRO A 242 -12.91 16.99 -4.02
N ALA A 243 -12.99 16.16 -5.07
CA ALA A 243 -14.07 16.19 -6.07
C ALA A 243 -15.50 16.14 -5.48
N HIS A 244 -15.69 15.50 -4.32
CA HIS A 244 -17.02 15.43 -3.68
C HIS A 244 -17.54 16.79 -3.22
N PHE A 245 -16.68 17.79 -3.07
CA PHE A 245 -17.03 19.14 -2.67
C PHE A 245 -16.97 20.11 -3.85
N MET A 246 -16.95 19.60 -5.08
CA MET A 246 -16.88 20.39 -6.31
C MET A 246 -18.08 20.13 -7.20
N ASN A 247 -18.54 21.12 -7.95
CA ASN A 247 -19.57 20.93 -8.98
C ASN A 247 -19.03 20.13 -10.18
N ALA A 248 -19.89 19.34 -10.82
CA ALA A 248 -19.62 18.66 -12.08
C ALA A 248 -19.80 19.64 -13.25
N GLN A 249 -18.81 20.51 -13.45
CA GLN A 249 -18.88 21.66 -14.38
C GLN A 249 -19.22 21.28 -15.83
N PHE A 250 -18.81 20.09 -16.27
CA PHE A 250 -19.04 19.57 -17.61
C PHE A 250 -20.10 18.47 -17.66
N GLY A 251 -20.81 18.23 -16.56
CA GLY A 251 -21.84 17.22 -16.47
C GLY A 251 -22.92 17.42 -17.54
N ALA A 252 -23.23 16.38 -18.30
CA ALA A 252 -24.25 16.41 -19.34
C ALA A 252 -25.52 15.68 -18.89
N GLY A 253 -26.68 16.31 -19.08
CA GLY A 253 -28.00 15.78 -18.70
C GLY A 253 -28.76 16.69 -17.72
N ALA A 254 -30.00 17.04 -18.09
CA ALA A 254 -30.75 18.11 -17.43
C ALA A 254 -31.17 17.78 -15.98
N ALA A 255 -31.35 16.50 -15.64
CA ALA A 255 -31.83 16.10 -14.31
C ALA A 255 -30.77 16.33 -13.21
N MET A 256 -29.53 15.92 -13.46
CA MET A 256 -28.44 16.05 -12.49
C MET A 256 -27.96 17.49 -12.35
N ALA A 257 -27.90 18.23 -13.46
CA ALA A 257 -27.52 19.65 -13.47
C ALA A 257 -28.35 20.51 -12.51
N ARG A 258 -29.66 20.26 -12.41
CA ARG A 258 -30.55 21.02 -11.52
C ARG A 258 -30.27 20.82 -10.03
N THR A 259 -29.67 19.71 -9.64
CA THR A 259 -29.51 19.33 -8.23
C THR A 259 -28.07 19.38 -7.75
N ASP A 260 -27.09 19.54 -8.64
CA ASP A 260 -25.67 19.56 -8.29
C ASP A 260 -25.27 20.72 -7.37
N PRO A 261 -25.73 21.98 -7.59
CA PRO A 261 -25.42 23.08 -6.68
C PRO A 261 -25.92 22.82 -5.24
N SER A 262 -27.14 22.31 -5.10
CA SER A 262 -27.72 21.96 -3.79
C SER A 262 -26.96 20.81 -3.13
N ARG A 263 -26.45 19.85 -3.91
CA ARG A 263 -25.59 18.79 -3.39
C ARG A 263 -24.28 19.36 -2.84
N VAL A 264 -23.58 20.23 -3.58
CA VAL A 264 -22.32 20.84 -3.09
C VAL A 264 -22.57 21.60 -1.80
N LEU A 265 -23.60 22.45 -1.77
CA LEU A 265 -24.00 23.17 -0.56
C LEU A 265 -24.29 22.25 0.63
N ALA A 266 -24.85 21.05 0.39
CA ALA A 266 -25.06 20.06 1.43
C ALA A 266 -23.75 19.37 1.84
N ALA A 267 -22.87 19.07 0.87
CA ALA A 267 -21.59 18.39 1.10
C ALA A 267 -20.66 19.21 1.97
N GLU A 268 -20.65 20.52 1.80
CA GLU A 268 -19.74 21.39 2.53
C GLU A 268 -19.94 21.45 4.03
N LYS A 269 -21.15 21.14 4.50
CA LYS A 269 -21.44 20.99 5.93
C LYS A 269 -20.65 19.86 6.59
N PHE A 270 -19.93 19.07 5.80
CA PHE A 270 -19.07 17.98 6.24
C PHE A 270 -17.58 18.25 6.01
N LEU A 271 -17.19 19.41 5.47
CA LEU A 271 -15.77 19.73 5.19
C LEU A 271 -14.88 19.64 6.43
N ASP A 272 -15.38 20.08 7.59
CA ASP A 272 -14.66 20.02 8.87
C ASP A 272 -14.44 18.58 9.37
N ARG A 273 -15.30 17.64 8.96
CA ARG A 273 -15.21 16.20 9.28
C ARG A 273 -14.43 15.40 8.25
N ALA A 274 -14.41 15.87 6.99
CA ALA A 274 -13.72 15.22 5.90
C ALA A 274 -12.25 15.63 5.82
N ALA A 275 -11.90 16.85 6.24
CA ALA A 275 -10.53 17.35 6.20
C ALA A 275 -9.59 16.52 7.11
N PRO A 276 -8.36 16.21 6.67
CA PRO A 276 -7.43 15.41 7.45
C PRO A 276 -6.97 16.16 8.70
N ARG A 277 -6.95 15.49 9.84
CA ARG A 277 -6.41 16.04 11.10
C ARG A 277 -4.87 16.00 11.07
N PRO A 278 -4.18 17.10 11.42
CA PRO A 278 -2.72 17.07 11.62
C PRO A 278 -2.33 16.16 12.79
N GLU A 279 -1.25 15.39 12.63
CA GLU A 279 -0.85 14.36 13.62
C GLU A 279 -0.55 14.90 15.02
N HIS A 280 -0.05 16.13 15.12
CA HIS A 280 0.28 16.78 16.39
C HIS A 280 -0.94 17.24 17.21
N PHE A 281 -2.15 17.17 16.65
CA PHE A 281 -3.38 17.44 17.39
C PHE A 281 -3.93 16.16 18.03
N SER A 282 -4.21 16.19 19.34
CA SER A 282 -5.01 15.13 19.97
C SER A 282 -6.45 15.13 19.42
N ALA A 283 -7.17 14.01 19.56
CA ALA A 283 -8.55 13.91 19.08
C ALA A 283 -9.45 14.92 19.79
N GLU A 284 -9.28 15.07 21.12
CA GLU A 284 -10.01 16.02 21.93
C GLU A 284 -9.74 17.48 21.53
N ALA A 285 -8.46 17.84 21.34
CA ALA A 285 -8.07 19.19 20.91
C ALA A 285 -8.63 19.50 19.52
N TRP A 286 -8.60 18.53 18.60
CA TRP A 286 -9.21 18.67 17.29
C TRP A 286 -10.71 18.91 17.40
N GLU A 287 -11.42 18.10 18.17
CA GLU A 287 -12.88 18.21 18.28
C GLU A 287 -13.34 19.53 18.90
N GLY A 288 -12.55 20.12 19.80
CA GLY A 288 -12.81 21.42 20.42
C GLY A 288 -12.68 22.63 19.48
N LEU A 289 -12.13 22.47 18.27
CA LEU A 289 -11.98 23.55 17.30
C LEU A 289 -13.31 23.93 16.64
N ARG A 290 -13.47 25.21 16.29
CA ARG A 290 -14.59 25.67 15.46
C ARG A 290 -14.48 25.07 14.05
N PRO A 291 -15.59 24.82 13.34
CA PRO A 291 -15.57 24.23 11.99
C PRO A 291 -14.65 24.96 10.99
N GLY A 292 -14.65 26.29 10.96
CA GLY A 292 -13.76 27.06 10.09
C GLY A 292 -12.27 26.85 10.38
N GLN A 293 -11.90 26.69 11.66
CA GLN A 293 -10.53 26.39 12.08
C GLN A 293 -10.14 24.95 11.72
N LYS A 294 -11.03 23.98 11.94
CA LYS A 294 -10.84 22.58 11.49
C LYS A 294 -10.60 22.53 9.99
N PHE A 295 -11.43 23.22 9.21
CA PHE A 295 -11.27 23.28 7.76
C PHE A 295 -9.92 23.89 7.36
N LYS A 296 -9.54 25.06 7.89
CA LYS A 296 -8.24 25.67 7.57
C LYS A 296 -7.06 24.78 7.90
N LEU A 297 -7.00 24.27 9.13
CA LEU A 297 -5.87 23.43 9.57
C LEU A 297 -5.85 22.11 8.79
N GLY A 298 -7.01 21.51 8.54
CA GLY A 298 -7.10 20.27 7.78
C GLY A 298 -6.79 20.46 6.29
N TYR A 299 -7.07 21.62 5.71
CA TYR A 299 -6.70 21.91 4.32
C TYR A 299 -5.20 22.20 4.16
N PHE A 300 -4.56 22.84 5.16
CA PHE A 300 -3.10 22.91 5.22
C PHE A 300 -2.46 21.53 5.40
N GLU A 301 -3.06 20.68 6.24
CA GLU A 301 -2.61 19.30 6.37
C GLU A 301 -2.75 18.54 5.06
N PHE A 302 -3.88 18.69 4.35
CA PHE A 302 -4.03 18.11 3.01
C PHE A 302 -2.95 18.60 2.03
N ALA A 303 -2.67 19.92 2.01
CA ALA A 303 -1.60 20.49 1.18
C ALA A 303 -0.22 19.88 1.50
N ARG A 304 0.13 19.80 2.79
CA ARG A 304 1.36 19.16 3.27
C ARG A 304 1.43 17.69 2.86
N ARG A 305 0.33 16.95 3.03
CA ARG A 305 0.26 15.53 2.65
C ARG A 305 0.48 15.34 1.15
N LEU A 306 -0.19 16.12 0.30
CA LEU A 306 0.04 16.08 -1.14
C LEU A 306 1.51 16.36 -1.48
N ALA A 307 2.09 17.41 -0.91
CA ALA A 307 3.48 17.79 -1.15
C ALA A 307 4.45 16.66 -0.80
N VAL A 308 4.35 16.12 0.42
CA VAL A 308 5.19 15.03 0.93
C VAL A 308 4.97 13.73 0.13
N GLN A 309 3.72 13.42 -0.23
CA GLN A 309 3.34 12.24 -1.01
C GLN A 309 3.95 12.27 -2.42
N TYR A 310 3.77 13.37 -3.15
CA TYR A 310 4.31 13.52 -4.50
C TYR A 310 5.84 13.66 -4.49
N ALA A 311 6.44 14.35 -3.53
CA ALA A 311 7.90 14.41 -3.38
C ALA A 311 8.50 13.01 -3.17
N THR A 312 7.87 12.18 -2.33
CA THR A 312 8.32 10.80 -2.12
C THR A 312 8.14 9.96 -3.37
N ALA A 313 6.99 10.05 -4.05
CA ALA A 313 6.77 9.36 -5.33
C ALA A 313 7.83 9.76 -6.37
N THR A 314 8.15 11.05 -6.47
CA THR A 314 9.18 11.57 -7.36
C THR A 314 10.57 11.03 -7.02
N ALA A 315 10.98 11.06 -5.74
CA ALA A 315 12.28 10.52 -5.34
C ALA A 315 12.39 9.02 -5.61
N GLU A 316 11.30 8.27 -5.40
CA GLU A 316 11.22 6.82 -5.66
C GLU A 316 10.95 6.44 -7.12
N SER A 317 10.94 7.44 -8.02
CA SER A 317 10.72 7.26 -9.46
C SER A 317 9.37 6.62 -9.81
N PHE A 318 8.33 6.96 -9.04
CA PHE A 318 6.93 6.64 -9.33
C PHE A 318 6.22 7.87 -9.87
N TYR A 319 5.57 7.71 -11.03
CA TYR A 319 4.78 8.76 -11.67
C TYR A 319 3.31 8.34 -11.72
N HIS A 320 2.41 9.13 -11.13
CA HIS A 320 0.97 8.84 -11.12
C HIS A 320 0.34 8.90 -12.52
N GLY A 321 0.76 9.87 -13.34
CA GLY A 321 0.31 10.00 -14.73
C GLY A 321 -1.15 10.46 -14.92
N GLY A 322 -1.89 10.75 -13.86
CA GLY A 322 -3.26 11.22 -13.92
C GLY A 322 -3.63 12.04 -12.69
N THR A 323 -3.71 13.36 -12.84
CA THR A 323 -3.84 14.32 -11.73
C THR A 323 -5.17 15.06 -11.83
N SER A 324 -6.14 14.63 -11.04
CA SER A 324 -7.44 15.29 -10.93
C SER A 324 -7.94 15.28 -9.49
N PRO A 325 -8.88 16.17 -9.11
CA PRO A 325 -9.49 16.15 -7.78
C PRO A 325 -10.23 14.84 -7.47
N SER A 326 -10.51 14.02 -8.48
CA SER A 326 -11.08 12.68 -8.34
C SER A 326 -10.02 11.58 -8.23
N ASN A 327 -8.75 11.83 -8.50
CA ASN A 327 -7.69 10.81 -8.47
C ASN A 327 -6.81 10.90 -7.21
N VAL A 328 -7.31 11.58 -6.17
CA VAL A 328 -6.67 11.65 -4.86
C VAL A 328 -7.73 11.64 -3.77
N GLU A 329 -7.46 10.93 -2.68
CA GLU A 329 -8.30 10.99 -1.48
C GLU A 329 -8.03 12.28 -0.71
N ILE A 330 -9.04 12.81 -0.01
CA ILE A 330 -8.87 13.98 0.87
C ILE A 330 -7.89 13.71 2.03
N SER A 331 -7.61 12.43 2.30
CA SER A 331 -6.60 11.96 3.25
C SER A 331 -5.16 12.15 2.76
N GLY A 332 -4.94 12.44 1.46
CA GLY A 332 -3.64 12.51 0.79
C GLY A 332 -3.24 11.22 0.05
N ARG A 333 -4.04 10.15 0.15
CA ARG A 333 -3.77 8.87 -0.54
C ARG A 333 -4.01 8.96 -2.04
N PHE A 334 -3.17 8.30 -2.82
CA PHE A 334 -3.40 8.14 -4.27
C PHE A 334 -4.54 7.17 -4.55
N ILE A 335 -5.26 7.33 -5.67
CA ILE A 335 -6.31 6.43 -6.17
C ILE A 335 -6.38 6.52 -7.70
N ASP A 336 -6.95 5.49 -8.34
CA ASP A 336 -7.10 5.39 -9.81
C ASP A 336 -5.75 5.32 -10.56
N TYR A 337 -5.04 4.21 -10.37
CA TYR A 337 -3.67 3.95 -10.90
C TYR A 337 -3.63 3.58 -12.40
N GLY A 338 -4.64 3.99 -13.17
CA GLY A 338 -4.78 3.65 -14.57
C GLY A 338 -3.59 4.10 -15.43
N THR A 339 -2.88 5.15 -15.03
CA THR A 339 -1.72 5.73 -15.72
C THR A 339 -0.42 5.67 -14.93
N MET A 340 -0.44 5.07 -13.73
CA MET A 340 0.73 5.04 -12.85
C MET A 340 1.82 4.11 -13.41
N THR A 341 3.08 4.51 -13.24
CA THR A 341 4.26 3.75 -13.68
C THR A 341 5.45 4.01 -12.78
N ALA A 342 6.34 3.02 -12.63
CA ALA A 342 7.72 3.25 -12.23
C ALA A 342 8.58 3.67 -13.44
N GLN A 343 9.82 4.10 -13.21
CA GLN A 343 10.81 4.37 -14.25
C GLN A 343 12.24 4.06 -13.76
N PRO A 344 13.21 3.79 -14.65
CA PRO A 344 14.57 3.38 -14.28
C PRO A 344 15.36 4.44 -13.51
N GLN A 345 15.14 5.72 -13.84
CA GLN A 345 15.89 6.86 -13.27
C GLN A 345 14.91 7.95 -12.85
N HIS A 346 15.27 9.23 -13.02
CA HIS A 346 14.44 10.37 -12.64
C HIS A 346 14.11 11.28 -13.82
N GLY A 347 14.13 10.79 -15.06
CA GLY A 347 13.83 11.63 -16.21
C GLY A 347 12.41 12.22 -16.26
N ALA A 348 12.25 13.27 -17.06
CA ALA A 348 10.94 13.88 -17.34
C ALA A 348 10.12 13.00 -18.31
N ILE A 349 9.40 12.03 -17.75
CA ILE A 349 8.46 11.17 -18.49
C ILE A 349 7.03 11.73 -18.48
N GLN A 350 6.21 11.28 -19.42
CA GLN A 350 4.80 11.61 -19.54
C GLN A 350 4.03 10.37 -20.02
N VAL A 351 2.81 10.16 -19.53
CA VAL A 351 1.96 9.03 -19.96
C VAL A 351 0.84 9.53 -20.87
N LEU A 352 0.20 10.63 -20.48
CA LEU A 352 -0.87 11.26 -21.25
C LEU A 352 -0.41 12.63 -21.75
N ALA A 353 -0.63 12.91 -23.04
CA ALA A 353 -0.16 14.15 -23.69
C ALA A 353 -0.69 15.46 -23.02
N HIS A 354 -1.84 15.38 -22.34
CA HIS A 354 -2.48 16.52 -21.67
C HIS A 354 -2.14 16.65 -20.17
N VAL A 355 -1.41 15.70 -19.58
CA VAL A 355 -0.97 15.73 -18.17
C VAL A 355 0.47 16.25 -18.11
N GLN A 356 0.81 17.04 -17.10
CA GLN A 356 2.16 17.56 -16.92
C GLN A 356 3.21 16.44 -16.80
N PRO A 357 4.41 16.63 -17.38
CA PRO A 357 5.52 15.70 -17.22
C PRO A 357 5.91 15.50 -15.74
N PHE A 358 6.57 14.38 -15.47
CA PHE A 358 7.25 14.12 -14.21
C PHE A 358 8.17 15.30 -13.84
N TRP A 359 8.22 15.65 -12.55
CA TRP A 359 8.83 16.85 -11.91
C TRP A 359 8.00 18.12 -11.85
N GLU A 360 7.08 18.33 -12.79
CA GLU A 360 6.28 19.55 -12.80
C GLU A 360 5.20 19.48 -11.70
N THR A 361 5.10 20.54 -10.90
CA THR A 361 4.18 20.60 -9.75
C THR A 361 3.02 21.57 -9.95
N GLU A 362 3.02 22.35 -11.03
CA GLU A 362 2.02 23.39 -11.23
C GLU A 362 0.61 22.82 -11.43
N GLU A 363 0.46 21.70 -12.13
CA GLU A 363 -0.83 21.00 -12.25
C GLU A 363 -1.23 20.38 -10.91
N LEU A 364 -0.28 19.86 -10.13
CA LEU A 364 -0.57 19.34 -8.78
C LEU A 364 -1.14 20.46 -7.90
N LYS A 365 -0.47 21.61 -7.85
CA LYS A 365 -0.91 22.77 -7.06
C LYS A 365 -2.23 23.33 -7.57
N SER A 366 -2.34 23.58 -8.87
CA SER A 366 -3.53 24.22 -9.43
C SER A 366 -4.74 23.29 -9.40
N THR A 367 -4.60 22.05 -9.85
CA THR A 367 -5.71 21.10 -10.01
C THR A 367 -6.09 20.41 -8.71
N LEU A 368 -5.14 20.01 -7.86
CA LEU A 368 -5.45 19.23 -6.65
C LEU A 368 -5.67 20.09 -5.40
N LEU A 369 -5.08 21.28 -5.35
CA LEU A 369 -5.11 22.14 -4.16
C LEU A 369 -5.88 23.44 -4.40
N VAL A 370 -5.46 24.28 -5.33
CA VAL A 370 -6.00 25.64 -5.46
C VAL A 370 -7.41 25.65 -6.04
N THR A 371 -7.67 24.88 -7.10
CA THR A 371 -8.99 24.84 -7.76
C THR A 371 -10.07 24.21 -6.88
N PRO A 372 -9.82 23.06 -6.21
CA PRO A 372 -10.79 22.52 -5.26
C PRO A 372 -11.08 23.47 -4.12
N PHE A 373 -10.05 24.09 -3.53
CA PHE A 373 -10.20 25.10 -2.49
C PHE A 373 -11.09 26.27 -2.93
N GLN A 374 -10.82 26.83 -4.11
CA GLN A 374 -11.63 27.93 -4.68
C GLN A 374 -13.09 27.55 -4.87
N THR A 375 -13.33 26.32 -5.31
CA THR A 375 -14.69 25.82 -5.52
C THR A 375 -15.42 25.75 -4.18
N MET A 376 -14.79 25.16 -3.16
CA MET A 376 -15.33 25.08 -1.80
C MET A 376 -15.57 26.47 -1.20
N LEU A 377 -14.67 27.44 -1.44
CA LEU A 377 -14.82 28.80 -0.92
C LEU A 377 -16.09 29.53 -1.39
N SER A 378 -16.68 29.13 -2.50
CA SER A 378 -17.87 29.80 -3.06
C SER A 378 -19.14 29.56 -2.25
N PHE A 379 -19.09 28.68 -1.27
CA PHE A 379 -20.26 28.12 -0.61
C PHE A 379 -20.06 27.95 0.92
N VAL A 380 -18.81 28.03 1.42
CA VAL A 380 -18.55 28.06 2.87
C VAL A 380 -19.23 29.26 3.55
N PRO A 381 -19.69 29.11 4.82
CA PRO A 381 -20.33 30.20 5.55
C PRO A 381 -19.42 31.44 5.68
N ALA A 382 -19.98 32.64 5.45
CA ALA A 382 -19.22 33.90 5.54
C ALA A 382 -18.49 34.10 6.88
N GLN A 383 -19.04 33.54 7.97
CA GLN A 383 -18.44 33.57 9.31
C GLN A 383 -17.09 32.84 9.40
N TRP A 384 -16.77 31.95 8.44
CA TRP A 384 -15.47 31.30 8.36
C TRP A 384 -14.42 32.21 7.74
N GLY A 385 -14.81 33.29 7.05
CA GLY A 385 -13.94 34.24 6.36
C GLY A 385 -12.61 34.55 7.06
N PRO A 386 -12.62 34.99 8.33
CA PRO A 386 -11.41 35.29 9.10
C PRO A 386 -10.48 34.10 9.33
N ASP A 387 -11.04 32.88 9.34
CA ASP A 387 -10.36 31.63 9.58
C ASP A 387 -9.93 30.94 8.28
N LEU A 388 -10.15 31.48 7.08
CA LEU A 388 -9.77 30.79 5.83
C LEU A 388 -8.32 31.09 5.42
N PRO A 389 -7.60 30.13 4.82
CA PRO A 389 -6.27 30.38 4.29
C PRO A 389 -6.31 31.17 2.99
N LEU A 390 -5.26 31.93 2.71
CA LEU A 390 -5.06 32.52 1.39
C LEU A 390 -4.53 31.46 0.42
N LYS A 391 -4.89 31.58 -0.86
CA LYS A 391 -4.40 30.68 -1.92
C LYS A 391 -2.86 30.67 -1.99
N SER A 392 -2.25 31.85 -1.85
CA SER A 392 -0.80 32.02 -1.84
C SER A 392 -0.14 31.31 -0.64
N GLU A 393 -0.81 31.26 0.52
CA GLU A 393 -0.31 30.55 1.69
C GLU A 393 -0.32 29.05 1.46
N LEU A 394 -1.40 28.51 0.86
CA LEU A 394 -1.51 27.09 0.52
C LEU A 394 -0.44 26.67 -0.51
N SER A 395 -0.28 27.43 -1.58
CA SER A 395 0.76 27.16 -2.59
C SER A 395 2.16 27.26 -1.99
N ALA A 396 2.44 28.29 -1.18
CA ALA A 396 3.74 28.44 -0.54
C ALA A 396 4.02 27.32 0.49
N GLN A 397 3.00 26.84 1.21
CA GLN A 397 3.14 25.69 2.09
C GLN A 397 3.46 24.42 1.29
N PHE A 398 2.71 24.17 0.21
CA PHE A 398 2.98 23.03 -0.66
C PHE A 398 4.40 23.05 -1.20
N ASP A 399 4.86 24.18 -1.76
CA ASP A 399 6.20 24.29 -2.34
C ASP A 399 7.28 24.04 -1.30
N ARG A 400 7.17 24.64 -0.10
CA ARG A 400 8.11 24.40 1.01
C ARG A 400 8.16 22.93 1.42
N ASP A 401 7.00 22.31 1.63
CA ASP A 401 6.92 20.92 2.09
C ASP A 401 7.41 19.95 1.02
N TYR A 402 7.13 20.25 -0.26
CA TYR A 402 7.57 19.44 -1.39
C TYR A 402 9.08 19.49 -1.54
N GLU A 403 9.68 20.69 -1.53
CA GLU A 403 11.13 20.88 -1.61
C GLU A 403 11.86 20.25 -0.42
N GLN A 404 11.37 20.47 0.81
CA GLN A 404 11.94 19.87 2.00
C GLN A 404 11.86 18.34 1.95
N SER A 405 10.72 17.79 1.55
CA SER A 405 10.53 16.34 1.44
C SER A 405 11.42 15.74 0.35
N LEU A 406 11.59 16.42 -0.78
CA LEU A 406 12.53 16.01 -1.82
C LEU A 406 13.95 15.94 -1.27
N ARG A 407 14.42 16.98 -0.56
CA ARG A 407 15.76 16.99 0.05
C ARG A 407 15.96 15.81 0.99
N VAL A 408 14.99 15.55 1.88
CA VAL A 408 14.99 14.40 2.79
C VAL A 408 15.13 13.10 2.00
N LYS A 409 14.32 12.90 0.96
CA LYS A 409 14.31 11.65 0.21
C LYS A 409 15.55 11.45 -0.66
N PHE A 410 16.14 12.51 -1.20
CA PHE A 410 17.37 12.38 -1.98
C PHE A 410 18.58 12.04 -1.12
N ILE A 411 18.66 12.51 0.13
CA ILE A 411 19.73 12.05 1.03
C ILE A 411 19.47 10.64 1.57
N GLU A 412 18.22 10.21 1.74
CA GLU A 412 17.89 8.80 2.02
C GLU A 412 18.33 7.88 0.87
N ILE A 413 18.15 8.31 -0.39
CA ILE A 413 18.68 7.62 -1.57
C ILE A 413 20.21 7.56 -1.54
N ALA A 414 20.88 8.56 -0.99
CA ALA A 414 22.32 8.57 -0.72
C ALA A 414 22.74 7.73 0.50
N GLY A 415 21.82 6.99 1.13
CA GLY A 415 22.11 6.05 2.21
C GLY A 415 21.96 6.61 3.62
N VAL A 416 21.43 7.83 3.79
CA VAL A 416 21.14 8.37 5.12
C VAL A 416 19.99 7.58 5.78
N PRO A 417 20.11 7.17 7.06
CA PRO A 417 19.00 6.61 7.81
C PRO A 417 17.81 7.60 7.88
N PRO A 418 16.57 7.18 7.55
CA PRO A 418 15.40 8.06 7.53
C PRO A 418 15.19 8.87 8.81
N GLU A 419 15.49 8.28 9.98
CA GLU A 419 15.35 8.93 11.28
C GLU A 419 16.33 10.09 11.52
N LEU A 420 17.40 10.18 10.72
CA LEU A 420 18.42 11.24 10.82
C LEU A 420 18.28 12.29 9.72
N SER A 421 17.51 12.03 8.68
CA SER A 421 17.49 12.85 7.47
C SER A 421 17.13 14.31 7.75
N GLU A 422 16.08 14.57 8.53
CA GLU A 422 15.68 15.94 8.87
C GLU A 422 16.71 16.67 9.75
N GLU A 423 17.33 15.96 10.69
CA GLU A 423 18.38 16.52 11.54
C GLU A 423 19.61 16.90 10.70
N LEU A 424 20.07 15.97 9.86
CA LEU A 424 21.26 16.15 9.03
C LEU A 424 21.11 17.25 8.00
N LEU A 425 19.90 17.50 7.48
CA LEU A 425 19.65 18.63 6.56
C LEU A 425 19.86 20.00 7.20
N ARG A 426 19.94 20.11 8.53
CA ARG A 426 20.34 21.36 9.20
C ARG A 426 21.82 21.70 8.95
N ASN A 427 22.63 20.71 8.55
CA ASN A 427 23.98 20.94 8.08
C ASN A 427 23.95 21.48 6.65
N ALA A 428 24.50 22.68 6.44
CA ALA A 428 24.52 23.35 5.14
C ALA A 428 25.17 22.51 4.03
N GLN A 429 26.18 21.69 4.33
CA GLN A 429 26.85 20.84 3.36
C GLN A 429 25.97 19.67 2.91
N VAL A 430 25.17 19.12 3.84
CA VAL A 430 24.20 18.05 3.52
C VAL A 430 23.07 18.62 2.66
N ALA A 431 22.55 19.80 3.02
CA ALA A 431 21.53 20.49 2.22
C ALA A 431 22.03 20.84 0.81
N GLU A 432 23.26 21.36 0.69
CA GLU A 432 23.88 21.66 -0.61
C GLU A 432 24.01 20.40 -1.48
N PHE A 433 24.40 19.27 -0.89
CA PHE A 433 24.49 18.01 -1.61
C PHE A 433 23.11 17.48 -2.03
N ALA A 434 22.10 17.58 -1.17
CA ALA A 434 20.73 17.21 -1.50
C ALA A 434 20.21 18.01 -2.71
N ASP A 435 20.44 19.33 -2.71
CA ASP A 435 20.09 20.22 -3.82
C ASP A 435 20.81 19.85 -5.11
N ARG A 436 22.10 19.47 -5.01
CA ARG A 436 22.86 18.98 -6.16
C ARG A 436 22.28 17.69 -6.73
N LEU A 437 21.90 16.73 -5.89
CA LEU A 437 21.28 15.49 -6.35
C LEU A 437 19.94 15.74 -7.05
N ILE A 438 19.10 16.62 -6.48
CA ILE A 438 17.81 17.02 -7.09
C ILE A 438 18.05 17.71 -8.43
N GLN A 439 19.03 18.62 -8.52
CA GLN A 439 19.39 19.28 -9.77
C GLN A 439 19.73 18.26 -10.85
N LEU A 440 20.65 17.33 -10.55
CA LEU A 440 21.08 16.31 -11.50
C LEU A 440 19.95 15.37 -11.91
N ALA A 441 19.09 15.01 -10.97
CA ALA A 441 17.92 14.16 -11.23
C ALA A 441 16.90 14.82 -12.18
N LYS A 442 16.82 16.16 -12.18
CA LYS A 442 15.96 16.94 -13.07
C LYS A 442 16.55 17.15 -14.47
N GLU A 443 17.84 16.90 -14.69
CA GLU A 443 18.47 17.12 -16.00
C GLU A 443 17.94 16.09 -17.02
N PRO A 444 17.17 16.52 -18.03
CA PRO A 444 16.57 15.60 -18.98
C PRO A 444 17.64 15.03 -19.92
N LEU A 445 17.50 13.76 -20.32
CA LEU A 445 18.35 13.17 -21.36
C LEU A 445 18.10 13.86 -22.71
N ALA A 446 16.82 13.97 -23.09
CA ALA A 446 16.34 14.69 -24.26
C ALA A 446 14.81 14.84 -24.18
N GLY A 447 14.30 16.07 -24.37
CA GLY A 447 12.87 16.35 -24.55
C GLY A 447 11.91 15.71 -23.53
N ARG A 448 10.62 15.62 -23.90
CA ARG A 448 9.60 14.88 -23.13
C ARG A 448 9.52 13.46 -23.65
N ILE A 449 9.57 12.47 -22.77
CA ILE A 449 9.50 11.06 -23.14
C ILE A 449 8.09 10.54 -22.85
N ASN A 450 7.35 10.17 -23.90
CA ASN A 450 6.05 9.49 -23.72
C ASN A 450 6.28 8.00 -23.46
N VAL A 451 5.90 7.52 -22.28
CA VAL A 451 6.13 6.14 -21.83
C VAL A 451 4.89 5.25 -21.87
N ASP A 452 3.81 5.67 -22.54
CA ASP A 452 2.62 4.82 -22.67
C ASP A 452 2.88 3.56 -23.51
N LYS A 453 3.78 3.65 -24.50
CA LYS A 453 4.10 2.56 -25.43
C LYS A 453 5.43 1.86 -25.15
N ALA A 454 6.45 2.59 -24.73
CA ALA A 454 7.78 2.05 -24.48
C ALA A 454 8.46 2.80 -23.34
N MET A 455 9.15 2.08 -22.45
CA MET A 455 10.01 2.67 -21.43
C MET A 455 11.45 2.57 -21.93
N PRO A 456 12.16 3.69 -22.14
CA PRO A 456 13.57 3.65 -22.52
C PRO A 456 14.42 3.16 -21.34
N SER A 457 15.60 2.61 -21.64
CA SER A 457 16.57 2.19 -20.62
C SER A 457 17.15 3.36 -19.81
N ARG A 458 17.17 4.57 -20.37
CA ARG A 458 17.50 5.82 -19.67
C ARG A 458 16.40 6.85 -19.87
N THR A 459 16.04 7.53 -18.79
CA THR A 459 15.05 8.62 -18.82
C THR A 459 15.70 9.96 -18.48
N GLY A 460 16.73 9.96 -17.64
CA GLY A 460 17.48 11.15 -17.25
C GLY A 460 18.85 11.21 -17.89
N LYS A 461 19.44 12.41 -17.90
CA LYS A 461 20.86 12.57 -18.27
C LYS A 461 21.73 11.83 -17.28
N HIS A 462 21.41 11.93 -15.99
CA HIS A 462 22.18 11.30 -14.92
C HIS A 462 21.51 10.08 -14.30
N ASP A 463 22.30 9.04 -14.03
CA ASP A 463 21.87 7.89 -13.21
C ASP A 463 22.33 8.07 -11.77
N ILE A 464 21.52 8.80 -10.98
CA ILE A 464 21.86 9.17 -9.60
C ILE A 464 22.03 7.92 -8.72
N ARG A 465 21.21 6.89 -8.92
CA ARG A 465 21.25 5.69 -8.09
C ARG A 465 22.49 4.85 -8.37
N LYS A 466 22.84 4.63 -9.65
CA LYS A 466 24.09 3.97 -10.05
C LYS A 466 25.31 4.75 -9.58
N LEU A 467 25.30 6.07 -9.76
CA LEU A 467 26.36 6.97 -9.31
C LEU A 467 26.62 6.85 -7.81
N LEU A 468 25.57 6.89 -6.98
CA LEU A 468 25.70 6.75 -5.53
C LEU A 468 26.15 5.35 -5.12
N LEU A 469 25.69 4.30 -5.82
CA LEU A 469 26.11 2.92 -5.54
C LEU A 469 27.61 2.75 -5.76
N ASP A 470 28.12 3.25 -6.88
CA ASP A 470 29.54 3.16 -7.22
C ASP A 470 30.44 4.03 -6.33
N LEU A 471 29.89 5.11 -5.74
CA LEU A 471 30.58 5.96 -4.77
C LEU A 471 30.48 5.46 -3.33
N SER A 472 29.55 4.56 -3.06
CA SER A 472 29.35 4.05 -1.70
C SER A 472 30.56 3.23 -1.23
N PRO A 473 30.90 3.30 0.06
CA PRO A 473 32.14 2.73 0.58
C PRO A 473 32.11 1.19 0.59
N GLY A 474 32.76 0.67 -0.44
CA GLY A 474 32.97 -0.74 -0.82
C GLY A 474 33.78 -0.81 -2.13
N SER A 475 33.86 0.31 -2.85
CA SER A 475 34.60 0.54 -4.10
C SER A 475 35.83 1.45 -3.97
N LEU A 476 36.10 2.06 -2.80
CA LEU A 476 37.13 3.08 -2.60
C LEU A 476 38.11 2.71 -1.46
N ASP A 477 39.42 2.85 -1.68
CA ASP A 477 40.45 2.74 -0.63
C ASP A 477 40.51 4.04 0.19
N HIS A 478 40.16 3.97 1.47
CA HIS A 478 39.97 5.11 2.35
C HIS A 478 41.25 5.59 3.07
N SER A 479 42.34 4.82 3.01
CA SER A 479 43.59 5.18 3.70
C SER A 479 44.27 6.42 3.09
N THR A 480 43.93 6.72 1.84
CA THR A 480 44.22 8.01 1.22
C THR A 480 42.97 8.45 0.48
N PHE A 481 42.39 9.60 0.82
CA PHE A 481 41.32 10.21 0.00
C PHE A 481 41.90 10.77 -1.32
N LYS A 482 42.80 10.02 -1.95
CA LYS A 482 43.17 10.15 -3.36
C LYS A 482 42.03 9.52 -4.15
N MET A 483 40.90 10.23 -4.22
CA MET A 483 39.78 9.93 -5.10
C MET A 483 40.35 9.47 -6.46
N PRO A 484 40.13 8.23 -6.90
CA PRO A 484 40.53 7.88 -8.25
C PRO A 484 39.63 8.72 -9.15
N ASN A 485 40.22 9.66 -9.87
CA ASN A 485 39.60 10.37 -11.01
C ASN A 485 39.16 9.40 -12.14
N PHE A 486 39.04 8.10 -11.84
CA PHE A 486 39.02 6.97 -12.75
C PHE A 486 37.84 6.02 -12.54
N LEU A 487 36.87 6.33 -11.66
CA LEU A 487 35.63 5.54 -11.68
C LEU A 487 34.95 5.76 -13.04
N PRO A 488 34.77 4.72 -13.87
CA PRO A 488 34.19 4.87 -15.20
C PRO A 488 32.83 5.55 -15.18
N VAL A 489 32.03 5.30 -14.14
CA VAL A 489 30.72 5.95 -13.94
C VAL A 489 30.84 7.46 -13.77
N LEU A 490 31.86 7.98 -13.07
CA LEU A 490 32.01 9.43 -12.91
C LEU A 490 32.40 10.10 -14.22
N LEU A 491 33.19 9.41 -15.05
CA LEU A 491 33.55 9.89 -16.40
C LEU A 491 32.35 9.84 -17.35
N GLU A 492 31.52 8.79 -17.24
CA GLU A 492 30.27 8.63 -17.99
C GLU A 492 29.27 9.73 -17.62
N GLU A 493 29.01 9.92 -16.33
CA GLU A 493 28.00 10.83 -15.81
C GLU A 493 28.45 12.29 -15.86
N PHE A 494 29.76 12.56 -15.72
CA PHE A 494 30.32 13.91 -15.73
C PHE A 494 31.58 13.98 -16.62
N PRO A 495 31.44 14.21 -17.93
CA PRO A 495 32.59 14.31 -18.83
C PRO A 495 33.53 15.49 -18.50
N GLY A 496 33.00 16.56 -17.92
CA GLY A 496 33.76 17.75 -17.51
C GLY A 496 34.55 17.57 -16.21
N GLU A 497 35.85 17.87 -16.23
CA GLU A 497 36.71 17.72 -15.04
C GLU A 497 36.29 18.60 -13.86
N LEU A 498 35.93 19.86 -14.12
CA LEU A 498 35.52 20.79 -13.09
C LEU A 498 34.22 20.34 -12.40
N GLU A 499 33.27 19.85 -13.18
CA GLU A 499 31.99 19.35 -12.67
C GLU A 499 32.20 18.10 -11.80
N ARG A 500 33.03 17.14 -12.26
CA ARG A 500 33.44 15.98 -11.45
C ARG A 500 34.05 16.40 -10.12
N LYS A 501 35.05 17.28 -10.14
CA LYS A 501 35.73 17.73 -8.91
C LYS A 501 34.74 18.41 -7.95
N THR A 502 33.84 19.22 -8.49
CA THR A 502 32.81 19.91 -7.69
C THR A 502 31.90 18.90 -7.01
N PHE A 503 31.35 17.95 -7.77
CA PHE A 503 30.47 16.90 -7.25
C PHE A 503 31.16 16.03 -6.19
N LEU A 504 32.39 15.58 -6.46
CA LEU A 504 33.17 14.76 -5.53
C LEU A 504 33.48 15.50 -4.22
N ASN A 505 33.77 16.81 -4.29
CA ASN A 505 33.99 17.62 -3.10
C ASN A 505 32.71 17.77 -2.27
N GLN A 506 31.55 17.94 -2.92
CA GLN A 506 30.25 18.01 -2.25
C GLN A 506 29.90 16.67 -1.58
N TYR A 507 30.07 15.55 -2.30
CA TYR A 507 29.87 14.21 -1.75
C TYR A 507 30.79 13.91 -0.56
N ALA A 508 32.09 14.28 -0.66
CA ALA A 508 33.05 14.07 0.43
C ALA A 508 32.64 14.81 1.72
N ARG A 509 32.17 16.05 1.61
CA ARG A 509 31.68 16.84 2.75
C ARG A 509 30.40 16.25 3.34
N PHE A 510 29.44 15.90 2.50
CA PHE A 510 28.22 15.20 2.91
C PHE A 510 28.55 13.91 3.68
N HIS A 511 29.41 13.07 3.11
CA HIS A 511 29.80 11.80 3.71
C HIS A 511 30.53 12.00 5.04
N GLN A 512 31.43 13.00 5.12
CA GLN A 512 32.11 13.34 6.37
C GLN A 512 31.12 13.76 7.46
N ALA A 513 30.14 14.62 7.14
CA ALA A 513 29.10 15.03 8.08
C ALA A 513 28.28 13.84 8.61
N LEU A 514 27.97 12.86 7.74
CA LEU A 514 27.26 11.65 8.11
C LEU A 514 28.11 10.77 9.04
N ILE A 515 29.40 10.58 8.75
CA ILE A 515 30.34 9.84 9.61
C ILE A 515 30.49 10.51 10.97
N ASP A 516 30.59 11.85 11.02
CA ASP A 516 30.71 12.57 12.28
C ASP A 516 29.45 12.44 13.13
N ARG A 517 28.25 12.47 12.53
CA ARG A 517 27.01 12.18 13.24
C ARG A 517 26.97 10.74 13.75
N GLY A 518 27.35 9.77 12.92
CA GLY A 518 27.43 8.35 13.30
C GLY A 518 28.34 8.13 14.51
N ARG A 519 29.49 8.80 14.56
CA ARG A 519 30.41 8.74 15.72
C ARG A 519 29.77 9.24 17.00
N VAL A 520 29.00 10.32 16.95
CA VAL A 520 28.26 10.84 18.13
C VAL A 520 27.25 9.80 18.63
N ASP A 521 26.67 9.01 17.73
CA ASP A 521 25.71 7.95 18.05
C ASP A 521 26.37 6.59 18.35
N GLY A 522 27.71 6.54 18.45
CA GLY A 522 28.47 5.33 18.76
C GLY A 522 28.58 4.32 17.61
N VAL A 523 28.32 4.74 16.38
CA VAL A 523 28.50 3.91 15.17
C VAL A 523 29.91 4.14 14.63
N THR A 524 30.65 3.05 14.36
CA THR A 524 31.97 3.18 13.75
C THR A 524 31.85 3.64 12.29
N PRO A 525 32.86 4.35 11.76
CA PRO A 525 32.87 4.72 10.34
C PRO A 525 32.61 3.52 9.42
N GLU A 526 33.28 2.39 9.65
CA GLU A 526 33.20 1.19 8.83
C GLU A 526 31.78 0.62 8.82
N ALA A 527 31.12 0.54 9.98
CA ALA A 527 29.77 0.01 10.07
C ALA A 527 28.74 0.96 9.43
N LEU A 528 28.91 2.28 9.59
CA LEU A 528 28.05 3.25 8.89
C LEU A 528 28.23 3.18 7.38
N GLN A 529 29.47 2.96 6.92
CA GLN A 529 29.78 2.78 5.52
C GLN A 529 29.08 1.54 4.94
N THR A 530 29.08 0.41 5.64
CA THR A 530 28.31 -0.78 5.26
C THR A 530 26.81 -0.49 5.21
N TYR A 531 26.27 0.26 6.18
CA TYR A 531 24.87 0.68 6.18
C TYR A 531 24.53 1.47 4.92
N ILE A 532 25.34 2.50 4.60
CA ILE A 532 25.16 3.35 3.43
C ILE A 532 25.18 2.49 2.17
N HIS A 533 26.19 1.62 2.02
CA HIS A 533 26.31 0.75 0.85
C HIS A 533 25.08 -0.15 0.66
N GLU A 534 24.65 -0.86 1.70
CA GLU A 534 23.49 -1.77 1.61
C GLU A 534 22.18 -1.01 1.35
N SER A 535 22.00 0.18 1.96
CA SER A 535 20.83 1.03 1.73
C SER A 535 20.79 1.56 0.29
N VAL A 536 21.91 2.11 -0.19
CA VAL A 536 22.03 2.62 -1.57
C VAL A 536 21.84 1.47 -2.57
N LYS A 537 22.45 0.31 -2.33
CA LYS A 537 22.30 -0.88 -3.18
C LYS A 537 20.85 -1.31 -3.30
N TYR A 538 20.12 -1.41 -2.19
CA TYR A 538 18.72 -1.78 -2.20
C TYR A 538 17.87 -0.76 -2.96
N ARG A 539 18.10 0.52 -2.70
CA ARG A 539 17.39 1.62 -3.38
C ARG A 539 17.75 1.68 -4.87
N ALA A 540 18.97 1.35 -5.27
CA ALA A 540 19.40 1.41 -6.67
C ALA A 540 18.74 0.36 -7.57
N ARG A 541 18.00 -0.60 -7.00
CA ARG A 541 17.30 -1.63 -7.74
C ARG A 541 16.25 -1.06 -8.70
N GLU A 542 16.37 -1.43 -9.97
CA GLU A 542 15.32 -1.21 -10.95
C GLU A 542 14.13 -2.16 -10.72
N ILE A 543 12.94 -1.69 -11.08
CA ILE A 543 11.69 -2.45 -10.98
C ILE A 543 11.01 -2.48 -12.34
N PRO A 544 11.64 -3.08 -13.37
CA PRO A 544 11.12 -3.05 -14.74
C PRO A 544 9.76 -3.71 -14.88
N ASP A 545 9.42 -4.65 -14.00
CA ASP A 545 8.08 -5.25 -13.90
C ASP A 545 6.98 -4.22 -13.62
N LEU A 546 7.31 -3.03 -13.11
CA LEU A 546 6.39 -1.93 -12.83
C LEU A 546 6.47 -0.80 -13.86
N TYR A 547 7.22 -0.99 -14.96
CA TYR A 547 7.15 -0.09 -16.10
C TYR A 547 5.87 -0.39 -16.86
N ARG A 548 5.06 0.64 -17.16
CA ARG A 548 3.73 0.49 -17.76
C ARG A 548 3.68 -0.44 -18.99
N PRO A 549 4.58 -0.34 -19.99
CA PRO A 549 4.57 -1.25 -21.13
C PRO A 549 4.85 -2.71 -20.75
N ASN A 550 5.76 -2.94 -19.80
CA ASN A 550 6.11 -4.28 -19.32
C ASN A 550 4.97 -4.89 -18.52
N MET A 551 4.33 -4.10 -17.64
CA MET A 551 3.12 -4.52 -16.92
C MET A 551 2.02 -4.94 -17.88
N ARG A 552 1.73 -4.13 -18.92
CA ARG A 552 0.73 -4.45 -19.94
C ARG A 552 1.03 -5.77 -20.64
N ALA A 553 2.26 -5.91 -21.17
CA ALA A 553 2.66 -7.11 -21.89
C ALA A 553 2.56 -8.39 -21.03
N GLU A 554 3.04 -8.35 -19.79
CA GLU A 554 2.94 -9.49 -18.87
C GLU A 554 1.47 -9.76 -18.48
N ASN A 555 0.69 -8.71 -18.19
CA ASN A 555 -0.72 -8.86 -17.81
C ASN A 555 -1.52 -9.48 -18.95
N ASP A 556 -1.32 -9.04 -20.19
CA ASP A 556 -2.01 -9.59 -21.36
C ASP A 556 -1.72 -11.09 -21.53
N PHE A 557 -0.45 -11.49 -21.35
CA PHE A 557 -0.05 -12.90 -21.36
C PHE A 557 -0.75 -13.70 -20.24
N LEU A 558 -0.73 -13.19 -19.01
CA LEU A 558 -1.34 -13.85 -17.85
C LEU A 558 -2.86 -13.97 -17.99
N ILE A 559 -3.53 -12.92 -18.49
CA ILE A 559 -4.97 -12.90 -18.74
C ILE A 559 -5.33 -13.93 -19.80
N LYS A 560 -4.58 -13.98 -20.91
CA LYS A 560 -4.79 -14.98 -21.96
C LYS A 560 -4.67 -16.40 -21.40
N ASN A 561 -3.59 -16.70 -20.68
CA ASN A 561 -3.39 -18.00 -20.05
C ASN A 561 -4.51 -18.35 -19.05
N TYR A 562 -4.94 -17.41 -18.22
CA TYR A 562 -6.07 -17.60 -17.31
C TYR A 562 -7.37 -17.91 -18.08
N LYS A 563 -7.66 -17.19 -19.17
CA LYS A 563 -8.87 -17.42 -19.96
C LYS A 563 -8.86 -18.74 -20.72
N GLU A 564 -7.69 -19.22 -21.13
CA GLU A 564 -7.52 -20.52 -21.81
C GLU A 564 -7.59 -21.71 -20.83
N THR A 565 -7.00 -21.58 -19.64
CA THR A 565 -6.84 -22.70 -18.70
C THR A 565 -7.85 -22.69 -17.56
N GLY A 566 -8.45 -21.54 -17.25
CA GLY A 566 -9.23 -21.30 -16.05
C GLY A 566 -8.40 -21.20 -14.75
N SER A 567 -7.06 -21.36 -14.81
CA SER A 567 -6.20 -21.29 -13.62
C SER A 567 -5.73 -19.86 -13.34
N ARG A 568 -5.99 -19.39 -12.13
CA ARG A 568 -5.59 -18.07 -11.61
C ARG A 568 -4.19 -18.05 -11.00
N ASP A 569 -3.54 -19.19 -10.84
CA ASP A 569 -2.30 -19.32 -10.07
C ASP A 569 -1.18 -18.44 -10.63
N ALA A 570 -1.04 -18.38 -11.96
CA ALA A 570 -0.03 -17.56 -12.61
C ALA A 570 -0.25 -16.05 -12.36
N ILE A 571 -1.51 -15.58 -12.42
CA ILE A 571 -1.85 -14.19 -12.08
C ILE A 571 -1.52 -13.93 -10.61
N TRP A 572 -1.94 -14.82 -9.71
CA TRP A 572 -1.73 -14.66 -8.27
C TRP A 572 -0.24 -14.59 -7.92
N GLN A 573 0.56 -15.53 -8.44
CA GLN A 573 2.01 -15.56 -8.23
C GLN A 573 2.71 -14.32 -8.80
N SER A 574 2.30 -13.86 -9.99
CA SER A 574 2.87 -12.65 -10.59
C SER A 574 2.49 -11.39 -9.80
N MET A 575 1.25 -11.26 -9.33
CA MET A 575 0.81 -10.18 -8.45
C MET A 575 1.64 -10.12 -7.18
N ASP A 576 1.72 -11.24 -6.47
CA ASP A 576 2.45 -11.40 -5.23
C ASP A 576 3.94 -11.08 -5.37
N ARG A 577 4.57 -11.58 -6.44
CA ARG A 577 5.97 -11.29 -6.76
C ARG A 577 6.18 -9.81 -7.00
N ARG A 578 5.37 -9.19 -7.86
CA ARG A 578 5.53 -7.78 -8.27
C ARG A 578 5.17 -6.79 -7.16
N ILE A 579 4.20 -7.09 -6.29
CA ILE A 579 3.93 -6.29 -5.09
C ILE A 579 5.14 -6.31 -4.16
N GLN A 580 5.76 -7.47 -3.97
CA GLN A 580 6.89 -7.61 -3.06
C GLN A 580 8.17 -6.99 -3.65
N SER A 581 8.49 -7.27 -4.92
CA SER A 581 9.66 -6.69 -5.59
C SER A 581 9.50 -5.21 -5.88
N GLY A 582 8.27 -4.71 -6.00
CA GLY A 582 7.98 -3.29 -6.23
C GLY A 582 8.31 -2.36 -5.06
N LYS A 583 8.49 -2.88 -3.84
CA LYS A 583 8.85 -2.08 -2.66
C LYS A 583 10.29 -1.59 -2.78
N ARG A 584 10.50 -0.27 -2.71
CA ARG A 584 11.82 0.38 -2.81
C ARG A 584 12.36 0.98 -1.52
N VAL A 585 11.48 1.13 -0.52
CA VAL A 585 11.86 1.69 0.77
C VAL A 585 12.29 0.54 1.67
N PRO A 586 13.55 0.51 2.13
CA PRO A 586 13.95 -0.49 3.11
C PRO A 586 13.13 -0.29 4.38
N LEU A 587 12.79 -1.39 5.04
CA LEU A 587 12.23 -1.29 6.38
C LEU A 587 13.35 -0.77 7.28
N THR A 588 13.11 0.31 7.99
CA THR A 588 14.10 0.89 8.91
C THR A 588 13.57 0.74 10.32
N GLU A 589 14.34 0.04 11.14
CA GLU A 589 14.12 0.02 12.58
C GLU A 589 14.99 1.12 13.19
N SER A 590 14.47 1.79 14.22
CA SER A 590 15.17 2.90 14.87
C SER A 590 16.63 2.57 15.20
N GLY A 591 17.55 3.47 14.87
CA GLY A 591 18.92 3.44 15.38
C GLY A 591 19.90 2.73 14.46
N TYR A 592 19.93 3.09 13.18
CA TYR A 592 20.87 2.56 12.17
C TYR A 592 20.70 1.06 11.88
N ARG A 593 19.46 0.58 11.89
CA ARG A 593 19.14 -0.81 11.62
C ARG A 593 18.37 -0.94 10.31
N LEU A 594 19.06 -1.47 9.30
CA LEU A 594 18.55 -1.67 7.96
C LEU A 594 17.89 -3.05 7.87
N VAL A 595 16.62 -3.11 7.48
CA VAL A 595 15.87 -4.37 7.30
C VAL A 595 15.46 -4.48 5.83
N LEU A 596 16.06 -5.45 5.14
CA LEU A 596 15.90 -5.68 3.72
C LEU A 596 15.14 -6.99 3.49
N PRO A 597 14.06 -7.00 2.70
CA PRO A 597 13.39 -8.25 2.37
C PRO A 597 14.31 -9.16 1.55
N VAL A 598 14.26 -10.47 1.81
CA VAL A 598 14.93 -11.47 0.98
C VAL A 598 14.06 -11.78 -0.24
N GLU A 599 14.59 -11.57 -1.45
CA GLU A 599 13.78 -11.56 -2.69
C GLU A 599 13.40 -12.95 -3.21
N ASN A 600 14.22 -13.98 -2.97
CA ASN A 600 14.15 -15.23 -3.74
C ASN A 600 13.66 -16.48 -2.98
N ASP A 601 13.38 -16.38 -1.68
CA ASP A 601 12.97 -17.54 -0.89
C ASP A 601 11.71 -17.23 -0.08
N ARG A 602 10.55 -17.34 -0.75
CA ARG A 602 9.30 -17.55 -0.01
C ARG A 602 9.43 -18.86 0.74
N LEU A 603 9.56 -18.77 2.05
CA LEU A 603 9.51 -19.89 2.98
C LEU A 603 8.04 -20.13 3.39
N ASP A 604 7.15 -20.15 2.39
CA ASP A 604 5.69 -20.20 2.51
C ASP A 604 5.10 -19.00 3.29
N ASP A 605 4.54 -19.22 4.48
CA ASP A 605 3.88 -18.19 5.31
C ASP A 605 4.88 -17.32 6.10
N LEU A 606 6.18 -17.54 5.91
CA LEU A 606 7.25 -16.85 6.61
C LEU A 606 7.81 -15.69 5.78
N ALA A 607 8.03 -14.55 6.44
CA ALA A 607 8.78 -13.44 5.87
C ALA A 607 10.24 -13.53 6.31
N ALA A 608 11.17 -13.52 5.35
CA ALA A 608 12.61 -13.50 5.60
C ALA A 608 13.18 -12.11 5.30
N PHE A 609 14.02 -11.62 6.20
CA PHE A 609 14.68 -10.33 6.09
C PHE A 609 16.18 -10.48 6.37
N LYS A 610 17.00 -9.79 5.57
CA LYS A 610 18.38 -9.49 5.92
C LYS A 610 18.37 -8.23 6.78
N VAL A 611 18.96 -8.31 7.95
CA VAL A 611 19.07 -7.16 8.86
C VAL A 611 20.54 -6.82 9.04
N PHE A 612 20.87 -5.54 8.90
CA PHE A 612 22.18 -5.01 9.25
C PHE A 612 22.02 -3.98 10.37
N ASP A 613 22.69 -4.21 11.50
CA ASP A 613 22.72 -3.31 12.65
C ASP A 613 24.09 -2.64 12.70
N ALA A 614 24.15 -1.37 12.28
CA ALA A 614 25.43 -0.65 12.20
C ALA A 614 26.05 -0.38 13.58
N ARG A 615 25.25 -0.30 14.65
CA ARG A 615 25.78 -0.11 16.01
C ARG A 615 26.51 -1.35 16.51
N LYS A 616 26.07 -2.53 16.08
CA LYS A 616 26.72 -3.80 16.40
C LYS A 616 27.72 -4.25 15.34
N ASN A 617 27.76 -3.54 14.20
CA ASN A 617 28.45 -3.97 13.00
C ASN A 617 28.16 -5.44 12.65
N ALA A 618 26.87 -5.81 12.65
CA ALA A 618 26.46 -7.20 12.58
C ALA A 618 25.34 -7.41 11.56
N HIS A 619 25.47 -8.50 10.80
CA HIS A 619 24.41 -9.02 9.94
C HIS A 619 23.66 -10.16 10.64
N GLU A 620 22.35 -10.19 10.44
CA GLU A 620 21.50 -11.30 10.85
C GLU A 620 20.43 -11.57 9.79
N ILE A 621 20.00 -12.82 9.71
CA ILE A 621 18.77 -13.18 9.01
C ILE A 621 17.65 -13.25 10.02
N ARG A 622 16.57 -12.54 9.75
CA ARG A 622 15.35 -12.58 10.53
C ARG A 622 14.28 -13.33 9.77
N ILE A 623 13.64 -14.28 10.43
CA ILE A 623 12.47 -14.97 9.91
C ILE A 623 11.30 -14.65 10.83
N GLU A 624 10.23 -14.09 10.28
CA GLU A 624 9.04 -13.70 11.03
C GLU A 624 7.84 -14.55 10.65
N VAL A 625 7.09 -14.99 11.66
CA VAL A 625 5.85 -15.74 11.56
C VAL A 625 4.75 -14.95 12.26
N PRO A 626 3.57 -14.71 11.68
CA PRO A 626 2.47 -14.08 12.41
C PRO A 626 2.07 -14.93 13.63
N ALA A 627 1.96 -14.33 14.81
CA ALA A 627 1.66 -15.05 16.07
C ALA A 627 0.17 -15.34 16.29
N ALA A 628 -0.71 -14.78 15.46
CA ALA A 628 -2.16 -14.88 15.61
C ALA A 628 -2.86 -15.09 14.27
N GLY A 629 -4.07 -15.66 14.33
CA GLY A 629 -5.03 -15.70 13.22
C GLY A 629 -4.98 -16.94 12.33
N GLN A 630 -4.13 -17.93 12.62
CA GLN A 630 -4.10 -19.19 11.86
C GLN A 630 -4.00 -20.38 12.81
N ALA A 631 -4.79 -21.43 12.57
CA ALA A 631 -4.70 -22.70 13.31
C ALA A 631 -3.44 -23.49 12.92
N THR A 632 -3.00 -23.31 11.68
CA THR A 632 -1.81 -23.94 11.10
C THR A 632 -1.07 -22.99 10.18
N TYR A 633 0.23 -23.19 10.03
CA TYR A 633 1.16 -22.41 9.22
C TYR A 633 1.86 -23.36 8.24
N ARG A 634 2.03 -22.93 6.99
CA ARG A 634 2.95 -23.57 6.05
C ARG A 634 4.34 -23.01 6.25
N VAL A 635 5.29 -23.90 6.46
CA VAL A 635 6.70 -23.58 6.71
C VAL A 635 7.57 -24.63 6.02
N LEU A 636 8.35 -24.20 5.03
CA LEU A 636 9.23 -25.06 4.23
C LEU A 636 8.50 -26.24 3.55
N GLY A 637 7.26 -26.04 3.11
CA GLY A 637 6.36 -27.04 2.54
C GLY A 637 5.66 -27.92 3.58
N ASN A 638 5.88 -27.69 4.88
CA ASN A 638 5.29 -28.47 5.97
C ASN A 638 4.17 -27.69 6.66
N VAL A 639 3.11 -28.38 7.06
CA VAL A 639 2.04 -27.79 7.89
C VAL A 639 2.40 -27.95 9.37
N ILE A 640 2.44 -26.85 10.10
CA ILE A 640 2.77 -26.75 11.53
C ILE A 640 1.58 -26.11 12.25
N SER A 641 1.11 -26.69 13.35
CA SER A 641 0.03 -26.10 14.14
C SER A 641 0.51 -24.87 14.93
N ALA A 642 -0.41 -23.96 15.24
CA ALA A 642 -0.11 -22.77 16.05
C ALA A 642 0.47 -23.12 17.43
N GLY A 643 0.08 -24.26 18.01
CA GLY A 643 0.60 -24.76 19.28
C GLY A 643 2.03 -25.30 19.20
N GLU A 644 2.48 -25.71 18.01
CA GLU A 644 3.86 -26.17 17.78
C GLU A 644 4.83 -24.98 17.61
N LEU A 645 4.36 -23.82 17.15
CA LEU A 645 5.21 -22.65 16.88
C LEU A 645 6.13 -22.28 18.04
N PRO A 646 5.68 -22.14 19.30
CA PRO A 646 6.57 -21.77 20.42
C PRO A 646 7.68 -22.78 20.68
N SER A 647 7.53 -24.03 20.22
CA SER A 647 8.55 -25.08 20.37
C SER A 647 9.58 -25.08 19.23
N LEU A 648 9.34 -24.30 18.16
CA LEU A 648 10.24 -24.24 17.04
C LEU A 648 11.57 -23.58 17.45
N SER A 649 12.62 -24.28 17.10
CA SER A 649 14.00 -23.84 17.11
C SER A 649 14.57 -24.09 15.73
N VAL A 650 15.68 -23.45 15.43
CA VAL A 650 16.32 -23.56 14.13
C VAL A 650 17.79 -23.87 14.34
N LEU A 651 18.23 -24.96 13.73
CA LEU A 651 19.64 -25.27 13.61
C LEU A 651 20.10 -24.71 12.27
N TYR A 652 21.09 -23.83 12.30
CA TYR A 652 21.53 -23.12 11.12
C TYR A 652 23.06 -23.07 11.02
N SER A 653 23.53 -22.80 9.81
CA SER A 653 24.93 -22.72 9.45
C SER A 653 25.12 -21.65 8.36
N ALA A 654 26.13 -20.80 8.51
CA ALA A 654 26.54 -19.82 7.50
C ALA A 654 27.77 -20.27 6.68
N ASP A 655 28.39 -21.42 7.01
CA ASP A 655 29.71 -21.83 6.50
C ASP A 655 29.73 -23.26 5.91
N GLY A 656 28.58 -23.74 5.45
CA GLY A 656 28.44 -25.08 4.88
C GLY A 656 28.52 -26.22 5.91
N TRP A 657 27.99 -25.97 7.11
CA TRP A 657 27.89 -26.88 8.25
C TRP A 657 29.23 -27.24 8.90
N LYS A 658 30.26 -26.41 8.70
CA LYS A 658 31.51 -26.53 9.48
C LYS A 658 31.25 -26.14 10.93
N ASN A 659 30.45 -25.10 11.13
CA ASN A 659 29.89 -24.71 12.42
C ASN A 659 28.36 -24.71 12.32
N SER A 660 27.70 -25.00 13.44
CA SER A 660 26.25 -24.86 13.54
C SER A 660 25.87 -24.15 14.83
N ALA A 661 24.81 -23.36 14.76
CA ALA A 661 24.24 -22.65 15.89
C ALA A 661 22.74 -22.92 15.97
N ASN A 662 22.18 -22.80 17.18
CA ASN A 662 20.76 -22.96 17.40
C ASN A 662 20.15 -21.61 17.80
N SER A 663 18.99 -21.27 17.22
CA SER A 663 18.20 -20.12 17.61
C SER A 663 16.76 -20.55 17.87
N SER A 664 16.16 -20.04 18.94
CA SER A 664 14.77 -20.38 19.31
C SER A 664 13.83 -19.26 18.93
N LEU A 665 12.60 -19.63 18.57
CA LEU A 665 11.56 -18.69 18.22
C LEU A 665 11.20 -17.81 19.43
N ARG A 666 11.14 -16.48 19.23
CA ARG A 666 10.75 -15.51 20.27
C ARG A 666 9.48 -14.80 19.87
N LYS A 667 8.50 -14.71 20.77
CA LYS A 667 7.30 -13.90 20.53
C LYS A 667 7.63 -12.41 20.71
N ILE A 668 7.42 -11.62 19.66
CA ILE A 668 7.63 -10.17 19.63
C ILE A 668 6.34 -9.53 19.11
N GLY A 669 5.57 -8.94 20.02
CA GLY A 669 4.27 -8.36 19.69
C GLY A 669 3.33 -9.37 19.04
N ALA A 670 2.89 -9.07 17.82
CA ALA A 670 1.99 -9.91 17.02
C ALA A 670 2.71 -10.95 16.17
N HIS A 671 4.02 -11.14 16.33
CA HIS A 671 4.83 -12.06 15.54
C HIS A 671 5.66 -12.96 16.43
N TYR A 672 6.08 -14.08 15.86
CA TYR A 672 7.16 -14.90 16.34
C TYR A 672 8.37 -14.66 15.43
N GLN A 673 9.55 -14.51 16.02
CA GLN A 673 10.76 -14.15 15.31
C GLN A 673 11.88 -15.15 15.59
N LEU A 674 12.54 -15.63 14.53
CA LEU A 674 13.86 -16.26 14.59
C LEU A 674 14.90 -15.25 14.14
N THR A 675 16.01 -15.18 14.86
CA THR A 675 17.17 -14.38 14.48
C THR A 675 18.36 -15.32 14.31
N LEU A 676 18.96 -15.28 13.13
CA LEU A 676 20.12 -16.08 12.73
C LEU A 676 21.31 -15.14 12.55
N PRO A 677 22.13 -14.91 13.59
CA PRO A 677 23.37 -14.17 13.44
C PRO A 677 24.23 -14.78 12.33
N MET A 678 24.69 -13.96 11.40
CA MET A 678 25.66 -14.39 10.39
C MET A 678 27.07 -14.36 10.99
N ALA A 679 27.86 -15.40 10.75
CA ALA A 679 29.23 -15.48 11.26
C ALA A 679 30.12 -14.49 10.49
N ASP A 680 30.78 -13.60 11.23
CA ASP A 680 31.69 -12.52 10.80
C ASP A 680 31.17 -11.60 9.69
N ALA A 681 31.26 -10.28 9.90
CA ALA A 681 30.92 -9.28 8.89
C ALA A 681 31.77 -9.43 7.60
N GLU A 682 32.93 -10.10 7.70
CA GLU A 682 33.82 -10.39 6.59
C GLU A 682 33.45 -11.65 5.77
N SER A 683 32.57 -12.52 6.29
CA SER A 683 32.19 -13.71 5.55
C SER A 683 31.30 -13.29 4.37
N LYS A 684 31.88 -13.32 3.16
CA LYS A 684 31.19 -12.99 1.90
C LYS A 684 30.00 -13.91 1.58
N SER A 685 29.72 -14.90 2.43
CA SER A 685 28.59 -15.81 2.24
C SER A 685 27.31 -15.12 2.69
N SER A 686 26.54 -14.60 1.74
CA SER A 686 25.15 -14.19 1.95
C SER A 686 24.20 -15.37 2.21
N ARG A 687 24.73 -16.60 2.20
CA ARG A 687 23.98 -17.84 2.24
C ARG A 687 23.92 -18.41 3.65
N VAL A 688 22.72 -18.63 4.16
CA VAL A 688 22.45 -19.35 5.40
C VAL A 688 21.68 -20.62 5.10
N GLU A 689 22.21 -21.76 5.50
CA GLU A 689 21.49 -23.03 5.48
C GLU A 689 20.89 -23.32 6.84
N PHE A 690 19.64 -23.76 6.88
CA PHE A 690 18.96 -24.01 8.14
C PHE A 690 17.95 -25.15 8.04
N VAL A 691 17.65 -25.72 9.19
CA VAL A 691 16.59 -26.70 9.39
C VAL A 691 15.83 -26.33 10.65
N LEU A 692 14.50 -26.42 10.60
CA LEU A 692 13.67 -26.18 11.77
C LEU A 692 13.51 -27.48 12.56
N GLN A 693 13.59 -27.37 13.87
CA GLN A 693 13.35 -28.45 14.82
C GLN A 693 12.24 -28.02 15.78
N GLY A 694 11.18 -28.80 15.88
CA GLY A 694 10.09 -28.57 16.83
C GLY A 694 9.71 -29.83 17.57
N ARG A 695 8.67 -29.74 18.39
CA ARG A 695 7.99 -30.91 18.94
C ARG A 695 6.59 -30.97 18.38
N ASP A 696 6.15 -32.16 17.96
CA ASP A 696 4.77 -32.37 17.55
C ASP A 696 3.79 -32.24 18.74
N ALA A 697 2.48 -32.30 18.47
CA ALA A 697 1.46 -32.27 19.51
C ALA A 697 1.57 -33.38 20.57
N ARG A 698 2.36 -34.43 20.31
CA ARG A 698 2.64 -35.54 21.25
C ARG A 698 3.98 -35.37 21.98
N GLY A 699 4.70 -34.28 21.71
CA GLY A 699 6.00 -33.98 22.31
C GLY A 699 7.19 -34.63 21.61
N ASN A 700 6.99 -35.33 20.49
CA ASN A 700 8.08 -35.97 19.75
C ASN A 700 8.86 -34.94 18.95
N GLY A 701 10.20 -35.03 18.96
CA GLY A 701 11.04 -34.16 18.15
C GLY A 701 10.79 -34.38 16.65
N ARG A 702 10.59 -33.30 15.90
CA ARG A 702 10.36 -33.29 14.45
C ARG A 702 11.28 -32.29 13.78
N TRP A 703 11.84 -32.67 12.64
CA TRP A 703 12.63 -31.80 11.76
C TRP A 703 11.78 -31.39 10.56
N TYR A 704 11.82 -30.12 10.20
CA TYR A 704 11.11 -29.57 9.04
C TYR A 704 12.15 -29.10 8.02
N ARG A 705 12.10 -29.71 6.83
CA ARG A 705 13.01 -29.53 5.70
C ARG A 705 12.23 -29.15 4.45
N ARG A 706 12.83 -28.34 3.57
CA ARG A 706 12.22 -27.95 2.29
C ARG A 706 12.49 -29.02 1.25
N ASN A 707 11.45 -29.73 0.81
CA ASN A 707 11.57 -30.83 -0.18
C ASN A 707 12.64 -31.88 0.19
N GLY A 708 12.77 -32.21 1.48
CA GLY A 708 13.75 -33.18 1.99
C GLY A 708 15.17 -32.63 2.22
N SER A 709 15.45 -31.40 1.78
CA SER A 709 16.75 -30.74 1.95
C SER A 709 16.71 -29.65 3.01
N ASN A 710 17.88 -29.27 3.53
CA ASN A 710 18.00 -28.08 4.36
C ASN A 710 17.51 -26.86 3.56
N ALA A 711 16.78 -25.97 4.22
CA ALA A 711 16.39 -24.73 3.59
C ALA A 711 17.61 -23.84 3.45
N VAL A 712 17.65 -23.07 2.36
CA VAL A 712 18.70 -22.11 2.08
C VAL A 712 18.01 -20.75 1.98
N ILE A 713 18.57 -19.74 2.64
CA ILE A 713 18.28 -18.34 2.38
C ILE A 713 19.53 -17.75 1.76
N ASP A 714 19.42 -17.23 0.54
CA ASP A 714 20.45 -16.36 -0.03
C ASP A 714 20.03 -14.90 0.18
N ALA A 715 20.67 -14.25 1.14
CA ALA A 715 20.46 -12.84 1.45
C ALA A 715 21.25 -11.90 0.52
N GLY A 716 21.85 -12.44 -0.54
CA GLY A 716 22.54 -11.67 -1.55
C GLY A 716 21.51 -10.90 -2.36
N LEU A 717 21.53 -9.57 -2.26
CA LEU A 717 20.86 -8.74 -3.25
C LEU A 717 21.53 -8.99 -4.60
N SER A 718 20.91 -9.79 -5.49
CA SER A 718 21.36 -9.90 -6.87
C SER A 718 21.00 -8.60 -7.57
N LEU A 719 22.01 -7.86 -8.05
CA LEU A 719 21.80 -6.65 -8.86
C LEU A 719 21.27 -7.00 -10.26
N HIS A 720 21.29 -8.28 -10.62
CA HIS A 720 20.71 -8.79 -11.84
C HIS A 720 19.50 -9.64 -11.48
N SER A 721 18.30 -9.08 -11.67
CA SER A 721 17.16 -9.89 -12.03
C SER A 721 17.41 -10.36 -13.46
N GLU A 722 17.81 -11.61 -13.67
CA GLU A 722 17.77 -12.27 -14.98
C GLU A 722 16.32 -12.49 -15.46
N CYS A 723 15.48 -11.45 -15.39
CA CYS A 723 14.08 -11.50 -15.83
C CYS A 723 13.93 -11.24 -17.35
N GLY A 724 15.03 -11.18 -18.10
CA GLY A 724 15.01 -11.01 -19.57
C GLY A 724 14.65 -12.26 -20.38
N GLY A 725 14.46 -13.42 -19.74
CA GLY A 725 14.39 -14.72 -20.43
C GLY A 725 13.10 -15.04 -21.21
N LEU A 726 12.02 -14.25 -21.09
CA LEU A 726 10.70 -14.65 -21.62
C LEU A 726 10.11 -13.75 -22.72
N VAL A 727 10.74 -12.63 -23.09
CA VAL A 727 10.18 -11.69 -24.09
C VAL A 727 11.02 -11.56 -25.38
N GLN A 728 12.22 -12.16 -25.46
CA GLN A 728 13.10 -12.03 -26.65
C GLN A 728 12.90 -13.07 -27.77
N LYS A 729 11.79 -13.83 -27.81
CA LYS A 729 11.48 -14.71 -28.94
C LYS A 729 10.04 -14.59 -29.41
N VAL A 730 9.72 -13.46 -30.05
CA VAL A 730 8.73 -13.40 -31.12
C VAL A 730 9.25 -12.38 -32.14
N GLU A 731 10.05 -12.87 -33.10
CA GLU A 731 10.20 -12.23 -34.42
C GLU A 731 9.12 -12.78 -35.36
#